data_AF-A0A8S1RB14-F1
#
_entry.id   AF-A0A8S1RB14-F1
#
_cell.length_a   1.000
_cell.length_b   1.000
_cell.length_c   1.000
_cell.angle_alpha   90.00
_cell.angle_beta   90.00
_cell.angle_gamma   90.00
#
_symmetry.space_group_name_H-M   'P 1'
#
loop_
_entity.id
_entity.type
_entity.pdbx_description
1 polymer ?
#
loop_
_entity_poly.entity_id
_entity_poly.type
_entity_poly.pdbx_seq_one_letter_code
_entity_poly.pdbx_strand_id
1 'polypeptide(L)'
;MIQNEFNFEEVCDDSQLCQNNQCQLNHSRVFVGVCITFLRIQQKFINDGGDLDDFELKKCKKKDCILWHFSNDKFKDQAQKQTINGVFPHNLCPKGCNLQNCRFLHREWAQNVCFDYILKNCNKKPKCDFEHVAWTSLKDKAKDKSFIKTTTPEQVCEKVDCNCDQHPAFLENYCIPFLKGWCPKQKCLKNHIDWEKINNKIGQKNALKSCIVLADERKKKIKSTPNGDDIELLLQSSELANYKKWFLQQNIIDVVFIMDLTGSMQPWKELMQKTIAKIIDQFLKSINGYQVRVAFVGYRDVCDQDKLVFWSFTKKVEDIQNFITKLETKGGGDEAEDVVSGFEQALKLNFSHHPDSLLCTFLLADAPCHGRDYHNIQSDDLIDKMPKNYFEKVLEKYQKIKKNNFLCCVKINNRTDIMFQKMKAVFPLITITTEKKPEDLCELVGFTLRQSVTESRRLKEQANNKFLYVKATFIKMKVDNSIDNIQPDKEYWEDYRKMVDSLIREGETGLKVTLDINELNKVNQDQTEQNKDQNNSSTYIFKAFDAINNREIILKLPKELVDNNGKNTDQQIKNAEQQAKVRFYSSAYACQMAYFFNQKLKEYNLLNEMQPIFYAHPILYNLEKPFYGMKQIYGETFLNIQYKFEKHTNNDNYCKPDSYYFTAFSHFSYYYSQKLLVITDLQGCNNILSDPSIQTSQQWQSILDEDLTNQKEIGILKFSQNQHKNCSYLCEKLKLSQLSQNLDQNKCSDVQLQHICGICYECDEFVSEDFDKTPYDKDAKIQPKKFTFKCNFCLNEAENPVKYECRCCDKIYIFQNINQQLKNLTNLNNCNECKAQCNDKNRYECYYCKGKCQKLMKTLKINDQTIYVCENAYQYLQAFSCKKCNKPYNMKSVISVENYTQRSFVCC
;
A
#
# COMPACT_ATOMS: atom_id res chain seq x y z
N MET A 1 11.55 -43.20 16.98
CA MET A 1 11.83 -42.33 15.81
C MET A 1 13.22 -42.52 15.20
N ILE A 2 14.10 -43.37 15.75
CA ILE A 2 15.38 -43.71 15.11
C ILE A 2 15.30 -45.17 14.67
N GLN A 3 14.73 -45.42 13.49
CA GLN A 3 14.63 -46.77 12.90
C GLN A 3 15.72 -47.04 11.85
N ASN A 4 16.54 -46.04 11.51
CA ASN A 4 17.64 -46.19 10.54
C ASN A 4 18.99 -46.30 11.26
N GLU A 5 19.90 -47.07 10.68
CA GLU A 5 21.30 -47.12 11.11
C GLU A 5 21.94 -45.73 11.01
N PHE A 6 22.70 -45.33 12.04
CA PHE A 6 23.40 -44.06 12.03
C PHE A 6 24.61 -44.14 11.09
N ASN A 7 24.63 -43.31 10.04
CA ASN A 7 25.83 -43.12 9.25
C ASN A 7 26.76 -42.11 9.95
N PHE A 8 27.72 -42.60 10.74
CA PHE A 8 28.64 -41.73 11.48
C PHE A 8 29.63 -40.98 10.58
N GLU A 9 29.85 -41.41 9.33
CA GLU A 9 30.67 -40.65 8.37
C GLU A 9 30.03 -39.29 8.05
N GLU A 10 28.70 -39.20 8.07
CA GLU A 10 27.95 -37.98 7.83
C GLU A 10 27.84 -37.06 9.06
N VAL A 11 28.47 -37.36 10.20
CA VAL A 11 28.36 -36.56 11.44
C VAL A 11 29.61 -35.72 11.67
N CYS A 12 29.47 -34.43 11.97
CA CYS A 12 30.64 -33.60 12.28
C CYS A 12 31.28 -34.00 13.61
N ASP A 13 32.62 -34.07 13.69
CA ASP A 13 33.33 -34.34 14.96
C ASP A 13 33.09 -33.25 16.03
N ASP A 14 32.68 -32.05 15.61
CA ASP A 14 32.36 -30.93 16.50
C ASP A 14 30.85 -30.81 16.77
N SER A 15 30.01 -31.57 16.07
CA SER A 15 28.53 -31.54 16.15
C SER A 15 27.96 -30.11 16.15
N GLN A 16 26.96 -29.80 16.98
CA GLN A 16 26.38 -28.45 17.14
C GLN A 16 27.36 -27.38 17.68
N LEU A 17 28.61 -27.73 17.99
CA LEU A 17 29.67 -26.77 18.37
C LEU A 17 30.64 -26.49 17.20
N CYS A 18 30.37 -27.02 16.01
CA CYS A 18 31.14 -26.73 14.82
C CYS A 18 31.05 -25.24 14.46
N GLN A 19 32.20 -24.57 14.36
CA GLN A 19 32.29 -23.16 13.93
C GLN A 19 32.52 -23.01 12.42
N ASN A 20 32.68 -24.12 11.69
CA ASN A 20 32.89 -24.10 10.25
C ASN A 20 31.55 -23.96 9.51
N ASN A 21 31.26 -22.74 9.04
CA ASN A 21 30.06 -22.42 8.27
C ASN A 21 29.94 -23.15 6.92
N GLN A 22 31.02 -23.77 6.43
CA GLN A 22 31.02 -24.59 5.20
C GLN A 22 30.82 -26.09 5.47
N CYS A 23 30.74 -26.52 6.74
CA CYS A 23 30.53 -27.91 7.09
C CYS A 23 29.17 -28.43 6.59
N GLN A 24 29.18 -29.52 5.82
CA GLN A 24 27.97 -30.15 5.28
C GLN A 24 27.49 -31.36 6.09
N LEU A 25 28.18 -31.68 7.19
CA LEU A 25 27.89 -32.83 8.03
C LEU A 25 26.76 -32.56 9.04
N ASN A 26 26.14 -33.61 9.56
CA ASN A 26 25.06 -33.57 10.55
C ASN A 26 25.56 -33.03 11.90
N HIS A 27 24.80 -32.08 12.45
CA HIS A 27 25.09 -31.38 13.71
C HIS A 27 24.02 -31.63 14.78
N SER A 28 23.28 -32.75 14.71
CA SER A 28 22.19 -33.05 15.65
C SER A 28 22.66 -33.08 17.11
N ARG A 29 21.77 -32.65 18.02
CA ARG A 29 22.06 -32.47 19.44
C ARG A 29 22.41 -33.75 20.18
N VAL A 30 21.84 -34.89 19.76
CA VAL A 30 22.13 -36.21 20.34
C VAL A 30 23.64 -36.56 20.34
N PHE A 31 24.41 -35.99 19.42
CA PHE A 31 25.84 -36.25 19.26
C PHE A 31 26.74 -35.43 20.18
N VAL A 32 26.20 -34.46 20.92
CA VAL A 32 27.00 -33.67 21.86
C VAL A 32 27.50 -34.50 23.03
N GLY A 33 28.76 -34.29 23.39
CA GLY A 33 29.45 -35.06 24.42
C GLY A 33 29.97 -36.42 23.97
N VAL A 34 29.79 -36.80 22.69
CA VAL A 34 30.13 -38.13 22.16
C VAL A 34 31.34 -38.04 21.23
N CYS A 35 32.24 -39.01 21.31
CA CYS A 35 33.39 -39.08 20.41
C CYS A 35 32.98 -39.69 19.05
N ILE A 36 32.69 -38.84 18.07
CA ILE A 36 32.28 -39.27 16.72
C ILE A 36 33.39 -40.04 16.02
N THR A 37 34.65 -39.61 16.17
CA THR A 37 35.81 -40.32 15.64
C THR A 37 35.89 -41.77 16.13
N PHE A 38 35.56 -42.01 17.42
CA PHE A 38 35.55 -43.37 17.97
C PHE A 38 34.45 -44.23 17.37
N LEU A 39 33.23 -43.68 17.21
CA LEU A 39 32.11 -44.37 16.58
C LEU A 39 32.40 -44.71 15.11
N ARG A 40 33.05 -43.81 14.35
CA ARG A 40 33.49 -44.08 12.97
C ARG A 40 34.49 -45.22 12.89
N ILE A 41 35.50 -45.23 13.76
CA ILE A 41 36.53 -46.29 13.78
C ILE A 41 35.88 -47.65 14.08
N GLN A 42 34.95 -47.69 15.02
CA GLN A 42 34.23 -48.92 15.35
C GLN A 42 33.31 -49.35 14.19
N GLN A 43 32.57 -48.43 13.58
CA GLN A 43 31.71 -48.72 12.43
C GLN A 43 32.52 -49.27 11.26
N LYS A 44 33.68 -48.69 10.97
CA LYS A 44 34.58 -49.17 9.92
C LYS A 44 35.10 -50.58 10.22
N PHE A 45 35.51 -50.85 11.46
CA PHE A 45 35.98 -52.17 11.87
C PHE A 45 34.90 -53.26 11.72
N ILE A 46 33.65 -52.95 12.07
CA ILE A 46 32.50 -53.85 11.85
C ILE A 46 32.26 -54.04 10.34
N ASN A 47 32.27 -52.96 9.56
CA ASN A 47 32.06 -53.01 8.11
C ASN A 47 33.16 -53.82 7.40
N ASP A 48 34.38 -53.83 7.93
CA ASP A 48 35.51 -54.62 7.44
C ASP A 48 35.48 -56.09 7.92
N GLY A 49 34.40 -56.52 8.60
CA GLY A 49 34.14 -57.91 9.02
C GLY A 49 34.70 -58.30 10.40
N GLY A 50 35.15 -57.34 11.21
CA GLY A 50 35.68 -57.60 12.55
C GLY A 50 34.61 -57.82 13.62
N ASP A 51 34.89 -58.70 14.59
CA ASP A 51 34.01 -58.97 15.73
C ASP A 51 34.20 -57.93 16.85
N LEU A 52 33.10 -57.41 17.39
CA LEU A 52 33.08 -56.41 18.46
C LEU A 52 33.81 -56.88 19.71
N ASP A 53 33.87 -58.18 19.97
CA ASP A 53 34.59 -58.75 21.11
C ASP A 53 36.12 -58.59 20.98
N ASP A 54 36.65 -58.44 19.76
CA ASP A 54 38.06 -58.17 19.45
C ASP A 54 38.38 -56.66 19.36
N PHE A 55 37.37 -55.79 19.53
CA PHE A 55 37.55 -54.34 19.41
C PHE A 55 38.09 -53.71 20.69
N GLU A 56 39.40 -53.41 20.72
CA GLU A 56 39.98 -52.67 21.84
C GLU A 56 39.43 -51.23 21.98
N LEU A 57 38.85 -50.93 23.15
CA LEU A 57 38.28 -49.63 23.55
C LEU A 57 39.27 -48.43 23.49
N LYS A 58 40.56 -48.64 23.22
CA LYS A 58 41.62 -47.62 23.23
C LYS A 58 41.92 -46.95 21.87
N LYS A 59 41.11 -47.17 20.82
CA LYS A 59 41.45 -46.72 19.45
C LYS A 59 41.23 -45.22 19.13
N CYS A 60 40.74 -44.40 20.05
CA CYS A 60 40.76 -42.94 19.83
C CYS A 60 42.19 -42.41 19.98
N LYS A 61 42.82 -41.99 18.87
CA LYS A 61 44.22 -41.51 18.83
C LYS A 61 44.50 -40.25 19.67
N LYS A 62 43.47 -39.65 20.31
CA LYS A 62 43.61 -38.49 21.21
C LYS A 62 43.83 -38.99 22.64
N LYS A 63 45.06 -38.92 23.13
CA LYS A 63 45.48 -39.38 24.48
C LYS A 63 44.60 -38.85 25.63
N ASP A 64 43.99 -37.66 25.48
CA ASP A 64 43.18 -36.99 26.50
C ASP A 64 41.72 -36.76 26.08
N CYS A 65 41.13 -37.67 25.29
CA CYS A 65 39.72 -37.54 24.89
C CYS A 65 38.79 -37.65 26.11
N ILE A 66 38.10 -36.55 26.43
CA ILE A 66 37.13 -36.47 27.54
C ILE A 66 35.67 -36.77 27.11
N LEU A 67 35.45 -37.09 25.84
CA LEU A 67 34.13 -37.39 25.28
C LEU A 67 33.75 -38.85 25.55
N TRP A 68 32.45 -39.16 25.53
CA TRP A 68 31.97 -40.53 25.70
C TRP A 68 32.37 -41.43 24.51
N HIS A 69 33.04 -42.55 24.83
CA HIS A 69 33.32 -43.65 23.91
C HIS A 69 32.26 -44.74 24.08
N PHE A 70 31.10 -44.54 23.46
CA PHE A 70 30.06 -45.56 23.41
C PHE A 70 30.36 -46.59 22.33
N SER A 71 30.04 -47.87 22.59
CA SER A 71 29.87 -48.81 21.48
C SER A 71 28.62 -48.44 20.68
N ASN A 72 28.55 -48.83 19.40
CA ASN A 72 27.40 -48.56 18.54
C ASN A 72 26.06 -48.93 19.20
N ASP A 73 25.95 -50.10 19.82
CA ASP A 73 24.71 -50.53 20.48
C ASP A 73 24.43 -49.75 21.78
N LYS A 74 25.46 -49.44 22.57
CA LYS A 74 25.29 -48.60 23.77
C LYS A 74 24.91 -47.16 23.40
N PHE A 75 25.40 -46.64 22.28
CA PHE A 75 25.00 -45.34 21.77
C PHE A 75 23.56 -45.35 21.27
N LYS A 76 23.14 -46.40 20.54
CA LYS A 76 21.74 -46.59 20.15
C LYS A 76 20.81 -46.60 21.39
N ASP A 77 21.18 -47.32 22.45
CA ASP A 77 20.47 -47.27 23.74
C ASP A 77 20.41 -45.84 24.30
N GLN A 78 21.54 -45.12 24.34
CA GLN A 78 21.56 -43.73 24.84
C GLN A 78 20.68 -42.79 24.01
N ALA A 79 20.67 -42.95 22.69
CA ALA A 79 19.90 -42.12 21.76
C ALA A 79 18.38 -42.39 21.82
N GLN A 80 17.95 -43.47 22.47
CA GLN A 80 16.54 -43.81 22.67
C GLN A 80 16.01 -43.41 24.05
N LYS A 81 16.88 -42.96 24.96
CA LYS A 81 16.45 -42.51 26.30
C LYS A 81 15.58 -41.27 26.22
N GLN A 82 14.66 -41.17 27.18
CA GLN A 82 13.79 -40.00 27.31
C GLN A 82 14.61 -38.73 27.54
N THR A 83 14.33 -37.68 26.75
CA THR A 83 14.96 -36.37 26.90
C THR A 83 14.26 -35.50 27.93
N ILE A 84 14.97 -34.49 28.42
CA ILE A 84 14.40 -33.37 29.16
C ILE A 84 14.72 -32.11 28.36
N ASN A 85 13.69 -31.43 27.83
CA ASN A 85 13.86 -30.29 26.92
C ASN A 85 14.77 -30.58 25.72
N GLY A 86 14.71 -31.81 25.20
CA GLY A 86 15.59 -32.28 24.12
C GLY A 86 17.06 -32.47 24.50
N VAL A 87 17.39 -32.49 25.79
CA VAL A 87 18.74 -32.81 26.30
C VAL A 87 18.77 -34.28 26.70
N PHE A 88 19.81 -34.99 26.27
CA PHE A 88 20.08 -36.37 26.70
C PHE A 88 21.01 -36.39 27.92
N PRO A 89 20.96 -37.44 28.76
CA PRO A 89 21.85 -37.58 29.92
C PRO A 89 23.34 -37.42 29.57
N HIS A 90 23.79 -38.02 28.48
CA HIS A 90 25.18 -38.00 28.04
C HIS A 90 25.62 -36.67 27.41
N ASN A 91 24.69 -35.75 27.12
CA ASN A 91 25.05 -34.44 26.62
C ASN A 91 25.61 -33.53 27.71
N LEU A 92 25.29 -33.77 28.98
CA LEU A 92 25.65 -32.89 30.07
C LEU A 92 27.10 -33.11 30.52
N CYS A 93 27.76 -32.04 30.93
CA CYS A 93 29.17 -32.09 31.32
C CYS A 93 29.33 -32.85 32.65
N PRO A 94 30.06 -33.99 32.69
CA PRO A 94 30.25 -34.76 33.92
C PRO A 94 31.11 -34.02 34.97
N LYS A 95 31.87 -33.00 34.56
CA LYS A 95 32.78 -32.22 35.42
C LYS A 95 32.23 -30.84 35.81
N GLY A 96 31.06 -30.45 35.29
CA GLY A 96 30.46 -29.14 35.56
C GLY A 96 31.40 -27.95 35.30
N CYS A 97 32.22 -28.01 34.24
CA CYS A 97 33.22 -26.97 34.00
C CYS A 97 32.59 -25.70 33.38
N ASN A 98 33.24 -24.54 33.52
CA ASN A 98 32.77 -23.28 32.91
C ASN A 98 33.54 -22.91 31.64
N LEU A 99 34.08 -23.90 30.92
CA LEU A 99 34.88 -23.65 29.72
C LEU A 99 33.98 -23.28 28.53
N GLN A 100 34.28 -22.14 27.88
CA GLN A 100 33.57 -21.68 26.69
C GLN A 100 33.61 -22.69 25.52
N ASN A 101 34.65 -23.52 25.45
CA ASN A 101 34.85 -24.54 24.41
C ASN A 101 34.53 -25.96 24.89
N CYS A 102 33.79 -26.12 25.99
CA CYS A 102 33.39 -27.44 26.46
C CYS A 102 32.50 -28.12 25.42
N ARG A 103 32.82 -29.38 25.11
CA ARG A 103 32.07 -30.19 24.14
C ARG A 103 30.80 -30.84 24.70
N PHE A 104 30.37 -30.42 25.88
CA PHE A 104 29.17 -30.85 26.57
C PHE A 104 28.25 -29.64 26.83
N LEU A 105 26.98 -29.90 27.11
CA LEU A 105 26.01 -28.88 27.50
C LEU A 105 26.13 -28.57 28.99
N HIS A 106 26.05 -27.28 29.33
CA HIS A 106 25.91 -26.80 30.69
C HIS A 106 24.50 -26.26 30.89
N ARG A 107 23.80 -26.81 31.89
CA ARG A 107 22.44 -26.43 32.24
C ARG A 107 22.38 -26.12 33.73
N GLU A 108 21.84 -24.96 34.08
CA GLU A 108 21.71 -24.54 35.48
C GLU A 108 20.92 -25.54 36.31
N TRP A 109 19.85 -26.12 35.74
CA TRP A 109 19.01 -27.10 36.41
C TRP A 109 19.71 -28.45 36.68
N ALA A 110 20.92 -28.66 36.14
CA ALA A 110 21.74 -29.85 36.34
C ALA A 110 23.10 -29.56 37.01
N GLN A 111 23.37 -28.31 37.42
CA GLN A 111 24.56 -27.99 38.22
C GLN A 111 24.45 -28.76 39.55
N ASN A 112 25.45 -29.59 39.86
CA ASN A 112 25.58 -30.44 41.05
C ASN A 112 24.95 -31.84 41.00
N VAL A 113 24.50 -32.31 39.84
CA VAL A 113 24.00 -33.70 39.69
C VAL A 113 25.13 -34.66 39.34
N CYS A 114 25.13 -35.85 39.93
CA CYS A 114 26.09 -36.90 39.60
C CYS A 114 25.71 -37.63 38.30
N PHE A 115 26.40 -37.31 37.21
CA PHE A 115 26.14 -37.92 35.90
C PHE A 115 26.60 -39.39 35.84
N ASP A 116 27.67 -39.75 36.53
CA ASP A 116 28.11 -41.15 36.64
C ASP A 116 27.05 -42.01 37.34
N TYR A 117 26.27 -41.43 38.27
CA TYR A 117 25.12 -42.11 38.88
C TYR A 117 23.97 -42.32 37.88
N ILE A 118 23.63 -41.28 37.10
CA ILE A 118 22.59 -41.38 36.05
C ILE A 118 22.96 -42.40 34.98
N LEU A 119 24.25 -42.51 34.64
CA LEU A 119 24.79 -43.47 33.68
C LEU A 119 25.13 -44.84 34.28
N LYS A 120 24.81 -45.07 35.57
CA LYS A 120 25.04 -46.32 36.32
C LYS A 120 26.52 -46.75 36.46
N ASN A 121 27.45 -45.80 36.46
CA ASN A 121 28.90 -46.01 36.53
C ASN A 121 29.55 -45.40 37.80
N CYS A 122 28.77 -44.91 38.77
CA CYS A 122 29.31 -44.29 39.99
C CYS A 122 29.82 -45.33 41.01
N ASN A 123 31.14 -45.42 41.14
CA ASN A 123 31.82 -46.34 42.07
C ASN A 123 32.16 -45.72 43.44
N LYS A 124 31.67 -44.50 43.73
CA LYS A 124 32.05 -43.70 44.92
C LYS A 124 30.94 -43.57 45.99
N LYS A 125 29.97 -44.48 46.06
CA LYS A 125 28.96 -44.46 47.15
C LYS A 125 29.61 -44.86 48.49
N PRO A 126 29.50 -44.09 49.60
CA PRO A 126 28.67 -42.89 49.84
C PRO A 126 29.42 -41.53 49.79
N LYS A 127 30.69 -41.47 49.36
CA LYS A 127 31.54 -40.25 49.35
C LYS A 127 31.48 -39.45 48.03
N CYS A 128 30.32 -39.37 47.39
CA CYS A 128 30.18 -38.61 46.14
C CYS A 128 29.85 -37.15 46.45
N ASP A 129 30.62 -36.21 45.89
CA ASP A 129 30.43 -34.76 46.07
C ASP A 129 29.23 -34.19 45.29
N PHE A 130 28.50 -35.04 44.55
CA PHE A 130 27.39 -34.65 43.67
C PHE A 130 26.09 -35.36 44.04
N GLU A 131 24.95 -34.72 43.77
CA GLU A 131 23.61 -35.19 44.10
C GLU A 131 23.25 -36.46 43.29
N HIS A 132 22.95 -37.57 43.98
CA HIS A 132 22.49 -38.82 43.37
C HIS A 132 20.98 -38.81 43.12
N VAL A 133 20.54 -38.16 42.05
CA VAL A 133 19.13 -38.10 41.62
C VAL A 133 18.86 -38.91 40.36
N ALA A 134 17.64 -39.45 40.26
CA ALA A 134 17.18 -40.10 39.04
C ALA A 134 16.98 -39.07 37.92
N TRP A 135 17.29 -39.45 36.68
CA TRP A 135 17.15 -38.58 35.51
C TRP A 135 15.75 -37.95 35.39
N THR A 136 14.69 -38.75 35.60
CA THR A 136 13.30 -38.30 35.49
C THR A 136 12.92 -37.22 36.50
N SER A 137 13.58 -37.18 37.66
CA SER A 137 13.32 -36.20 38.73
C SER A 137 13.85 -34.80 38.42
N LEU A 138 14.64 -34.64 37.35
CA LEU A 138 15.16 -33.33 36.92
C LEU A 138 14.18 -32.55 36.04
N LYS A 139 13.07 -33.16 35.60
CA LYS A 139 12.08 -32.52 34.72
C LYS A 139 11.50 -31.25 35.31
N ASP A 140 11.14 -31.28 36.60
CA ASP A 140 10.55 -30.13 37.28
C ASP A 140 11.58 -29.02 37.47
N LYS A 141 12.81 -29.36 37.87
CA LYS A 141 13.94 -28.41 37.93
C LYS A 141 14.18 -27.72 36.58
N ALA A 142 14.11 -28.47 35.47
CA ALA A 142 14.27 -27.93 34.12
C ALA A 142 13.08 -27.06 33.67
N LYS A 143 11.86 -27.45 34.05
CA LYS A 143 10.63 -26.70 33.75
C LYS A 143 10.59 -25.36 34.49
N ASP A 144 11.03 -25.32 35.74
CA ASP A 144 11.10 -24.09 36.54
C ASP A 144 12.07 -23.06 35.99
N LYS A 145 13.12 -23.52 35.30
CA LYS A 145 14.09 -22.69 34.59
C LYS A 145 13.66 -22.26 33.19
N SER A 146 12.51 -22.74 32.69
CA SER A 146 11.95 -22.34 31.39
C SER A 146 10.93 -21.22 31.54
N PHE A 147 10.88 -20.32 30.54
CA PHE A 147 9.81 -19.33 30.42
C PHE A 147 8.45 -19.98 30.07
N ILE A 148 8.44 -21.20 29.56
CA ILE A 148 7.25 -21.96 29.18
C ILE A 148 7.00 -23.04 30.23
N LYS A 149 6.03 -22.81 31.10
CA LYS A 149 5.64 -23.74 32.18
C LYS A 149 4.43 -24.62 31.86
N THR A 150 3.77 -24.39 30.74
CA THR A 150 2.50 -25.06 30.40
C THR A 150 2.70 -26.35 29.60
N THR A 151 3.85 -26.54 28.95
CA THR A 151 4.17 -27.73 28.13
C THR A 151 5.69 -27.95 28.08
N THR A 152 6.15 -29.08 27.53
CA THR A 152 7.56 -29.37 27.24
C THR A 152 7.75 -29.78 25.78
N PRO A 153 8.96 -29.71 25.21
CA PRO A 153 9.19 -30.14 23.83
C PRO A 153 8.66 -31.53 23.54
N GLU A 154 8.87 -32.48 24.46
CA GLU A 154 8.48 -33.88 24.30
C GLU A 154 6.96 -34.05 24.11
N GLN A 155 6.17 -33.14 24.68
CA GLN A 155 4.71 -33.13 24.59
C GLN A 155 4.19 -32.45 23.31
N VAL A 156 5.00 -31.62 22.66
CA VAL A 156 4.63 -30.90 21.44
C VAL A 156 4.49 -31.87 20.26
N CYS A 157 3.42 -31.71 19.50
CA CYS A 157 3.18 -32.52 18.32
C CYS A 157 4.15 -32.15 17.18
N GLU A 158 4.75 -33.17 16.54
CA GLU A 158 5.68 -32.99 15.41
C GLU A 158 5.00 -33.13 14.04
N LYS A 159 3.73 -33.56 14.01
CA LYS A 159 3.03 -33.85 12.76
C LYS A 159 2.72 -32.55 12.02
N VAL A 160 3.32 -32.39 10.85
CA VAL A 160 2.98 -31.30 9.92
C VAL A 160 1.47 -31.36 9.63
N ASP A 161 0.79 -30.22 9.73
CA ASP A 161 -0.67 -30.05 9.50
C ASP A 161 -1.58 -30.80 10.49
N CYS A 162 -1.19 -30.85 11.77
CA CYS A 162 -1.99 -31.43 12.84
C CYS A 162 -2.70 -30.35 13.68
N ASN A 163 -4.02 -30.51 13.87
CA ASN A 163 -4.87 -29.54 14.58
C ASN A 163 -5.08 -29.87 16.07
N CYS A 164 -4.15 -30.60 16.71
CA CYS A 164 -4.28 -30.97 18.13
C CYS A 164 -3.85 -29.83 19.07
N ASP A 165 -4.37 -29.83 20.30
CA ASP A 165 -4.03 -28.83 21.34
C ASP A 165 -2.55 -28.79 21.74
N GLN A 166 -1.77 -29.80 21.33
CA GLN A 166 -0.32 -29.89 21.51
C GLN A 166 0.49 -29.25 20.36
N HIS A 167 -0.11 -28.34 19.58
CA HIS A 167 0.53 -27.60 18.46
C HIS A 167 0.55 -26.07 18.72
N PRO A 168 1.44 -25.57 19.59
CA PRO A 168 1.44 -24.16 19.95
C PRO A 168 1.92 -23.28 18.79
N ALA A 169 1.11 -22.32 18.35
CA ALA A 169 1.42 -21.44 17.23
C ALA A 169 2.73 -20.64 17.41
N PHE A 170 3.11 -20.32 18.65
CA PHE A 170 4.36 -19.60 18.95
C PHE A 170 5.63 -20.42 18.66
N LEU A 171 5.52 -21.75 18.46
CA LEU A 171 6.65 -22.62 18.15
C LEU A 171 6.92 -22.76 16.64
N GLU A 172 6.12 -22.15 15.77
CA GLU A 172 6.16 -22.34 14.32
C GLU A 172 7.53 -22.03 13.69
N ASN A 173 8.29 -21.10 14.25
CA ASN A 173 9.63 -20.72 13.76
C ASN A 173 10.78 -21.57 14.30
N TYR A 174 10.52 -22.47 15.25
CA TYR A 174 11.53 -23.31 15.88
C TYR A 174 11.49 -24.74 15.35
N CYS A 175 12.64 -25.41 15.34
CA CYS A 175 12.71 -26.79 14.89
C CYS A 175 12.21 -27.73 15.99
N ILE A 176 10.96 -28.18 15.93
CA ILE A 176 10.40 -29.11 16.94
C ILE A 176 11.26 -30.38 17.11
N PRO A 177 11.72 -31.05 16.03
CA PRO A 177 12.63 -32.19 16.18
C PRO A 177 13.92 -31.83 16.96
N PHE A 178 14.53 -30.68 16.67
CA PHE A 178 15.69 -30.19 17.43
C PHE A 178 15.37 -29.94 18.90
N LEU A 179 14.21 -29.37 19.21
CA LEU A 179 13.75 -29.14 20.58
C LEU A 179 13.52 -30.45 21.35
N LYS A 180 13.29 -31.56 20.64
CA LYS A 180 13.26 -32.92 21.20
C LYS A 180 14.61 -33.64 21.16
N GLY A 181 15.67 -32.96 20.75
CA GLY A 181 17.04 -33.47 20.76
C GLY A 181 17.53 -34.06 19.44
N TRP A 182 16.68 -34.13 18.40
CA TRP A 182 17.05 -34.72 17.13
C TRP A 182 16.56 -33.90 15.93
N CYS A 183 17.47 -33.25 15.20
CA CYS A 183 17.14 -32.67 13.89
C CYS A 183 17.73 -33.52 12.77
N PRO A 184 16.91 -34.11 11.88
CA PRO A 184 17.42 -34.93 10.78
C PRO A 184 17.97 -34.11 9.60
N LYS A 185 17.82 -32.77 9.63
CA LYS A 185 18.23 -31.90 8.52
C LYS A 185 19.64 -31.38 8.72
N GLN A 186 20.54 -31.68 7.77
CA GLN A 186 21.90 -31.14 7.71
C GLN A 186 21.90 -29.59 7.60
N LYS A 187 20.92 -29.01 6.90
CA LYS A 187 20.63 -27.56 6.87
C LYS A 187 19.16 -27.32 7.26
N CYS A 188 18.91 -27.03 8.54
CA CYS A 188 17.56 -26.74 9.02
C CYS A 188 17.23 -25.26 8.84
N LEU A 189 16.07 -24.97 8.24
CA LEU A 189 15.57 -23.60 8.01
C LEU A 189 14.81 -23.01 9.21
N LYS A 190 14.67 -23.79 10.29
CA LYS A 190 13.96 -23.41 11.51
C LYS A 190 14.97 -23.17 12.63
N ASN A 191 14.67 -22.25 13.53
CA ASN A 191 15.60 -21.85 14.58
C ASN A 191 15.90 -23.02 15.53
N HIS A 192 17.20 -23.32 15.68
CA HIS A 192 17.74 -24.26 16.65
C HIS A 192 18.09 -23.50 17.93
N ILE A 193 17.17 -23.47 18.89
CA ILE A 193 17.36 -22.80 20.18
C ILE A 193 17.09 -23.78 21.32
N ASP A 194 17.70 -23.52 22.48
CA ASP A 194 17.36 -24.23 23.71
C ASP A 194 15.95 -23.87 24.18
N TRP A 195 15.19 -24.84 24.68
CA TRP A 195 13.82 -24.64 25.14
C TRP A 195 13.73 -23.56 26.22
N GLU A 196 14.70 -23.54 27.13
CA GLU A 196 14.79 -22.60 28.24
C GLU A 196 14.97 -21.14 27.78
N LYS A 197 15.34 -20.91 26.52
CA LYS A 197 15.54 -19.58 25.93
C LYS A 197 14.35 -19.09 25.11
N ILE A 198 13.29 -19.88 24.94
CA ILE A 198 12.11 -19.50 24.16
C ILE A 198 11.16 -18.67 25.03
N ASN A 199 10.89 -17.42 24.64
CA ASN A 199 10.01 -16.51 25.39
C ASN A 199 8.56 -16.54 24.87
N ASN A 200 7.58 -16.82 25.75
CA ASN A 200 6.14 -16.87 25.43
C ASN A 200 5.51 -15.48 25.16
N LYS A 201 6.20 -14.37 25.46
CA LYS A 201 5.71 -13.01 25.17
C LYS A 201 5.87 -12.59 23.69
N ILE A 202 6.45 -13.42 22.83
CA ILE A 202 6.77 -13.10 21.42
C ILE A 202 5.64 -13.54 20.44
N GLY A 203 4.44 -13.86 20.95
CA GLY A 203 3.37 -14.51 20.19
C GLY A 203 2.23 -13.64 19.64
N GLN A 204 2.38 -12.32 19.48
CA GLN A 204 1.41 -11.53 18.71
C GLN A 204 2.01 -11.08 17.36
N LYS A 205 1.48 -11.70 16.31
CA LYS A 205 1.59 -11.41 14.87
C LYS A 205 2.90 -11.78 14.17
N ASN A 206 2.72 -12.71 13.22
CA ASN A 206 3.52 -13.01 12.02
C ASN A 206 4.50 -14.18 12.13
N ALA A 207 4.02 -15.35 11.70
CA ALA A 207 4.83 -16.35 11.01
C ALA A 207 3.97 -17.18 10.05
N LEU A 208 3.30 -16.54 9.08
CA LEU A 208 2.86 -17.29 7.90
C LEU A 208 4.10 -17.97 7.31
N LYS A 209 4.15 -19.32 7.29
CA LYS A 209 4.98 -20.06 6.34
C LYS A 209 4.88 -19.34 5.00
N SER A 210 6.02 -18.96 4.40
CA SER A 210 6.03 -18.23 3.13
C SER A 210 5.12 -18.94 2.14
N CYS A 211 4.04 -18.28 1.70
CA CYS A 211 3.03 -18.82 0.80
C CYS A 211 3.65 -19.42 -0.47
N ILE A 212 4.88 -18.99 -0.81
CA ILE A 212 5.72 -19.49 -1.91
C ILE A 212 6.00 -21.00 -1.79
N VAL A 213 6.35 -21.52 -0.61
CA VAL A 213 6.73 -22.94 -0.46
C VAL A 213 5.50 -23.85 -0.53
N LEU A 214 4.38 -23.42 0.06
CA LEU A 214 3.09 -24.13 -0.04
C LEU A 214 2.47 -24.02 -1.43
N ALA A 215 2.70 -22.89 -2.14
CA ALA A 215 2.31 -22.71 -3.52
C ALA A 215 3.14 -23.58 -4.46
N ASP A 216 4.46 -23.69 -4.26
CA ASP A 216 5.33 -24.52 -5.09
C ASP A 216 5.06 -26.02 -4.91
N GLU A 217 4.73 -26.47 -3.70
CA GLU A 217 4.32 -27.86 -3.43
C GLU A 217 2.93 -28.17 -4.02
N ARG A 218 1.98 -27.23 -3.96
CA ARG A 218 0.65 -27.37 -4.63
C ARG A 218 0.77 -27.32 -6.15
N LYS A 219 1.57 -26.41 -6.71
CA LYS A 219 1.85 -26.32 -8.16
C LYS A 219 2.48 -27.59 -8.70
N LYS A 220 3.42 -28.22 -7.98
CA LYS A 220 4.00 -29.52 -8.36
C LYS A 220 2.97 -30.66 -8.37
N LYS A 221 2.01 -30.64 -7.44
CA LYS A 221 0.90 -31.62 -7.37
C LYS A 221 -0.20 -31.37 -8.40
N ILE A 222 -0.43 -30.11 -8.77
CA ILE A 222 -1.42 -29.70 -9.76
C ILE A 222 -0.89 -29.92 -11.18
N LYS A 223 0.37 -29.56 -11.47
CA LYS A 223 1.04 -29.84 -12.76
C LYS A 223 1.16 -31.33 -13.11
N SER A 224 1.10 -32.22 -12.12
CA SER A 224 1.12 -33.68 -12.33
C SER A 224 -0.27 -34.27 -12.62
N THR A 225 -1.33 -33.45 -12.66
CA THR A 225 -2.68 -33.86 -13.05
C THR A 225 -2.99 -33.47 -14.50
N PRO A 226 -3.87 -34.21 -15.22
CA PRO A 226 -4.08 -34.02 -16.67
C PRO A 226 -4.52 -32.61 -17.11
N ASN A 227 -5.12 -31.81 -16.21
CA ASN A 227 -5.56 -30.43 -16.47
C ASN A 227 -4.92 -29.45 -15.46
N GLY A 228 -3.67 -29.70 -15.08
CA GLY A 228 -2.97 -28.93 -14.06
C GLY A 228 -2.90 -27.43 -14.32
N ASP A 229 -2.66 -27.04 -15.56
CA ASP A 229 -2.50 -25.63 -15.92
C ASP A 229 -3.81 -24.82 -15.80
N ASP A 230 -4.97 -25.44 -16.08
CA ASP A 230 -6.28 -24.79 -15.97
C ASP A 230 -6.75 -24.64 -14.52
N ILE A 231 -6.43 -25.62 -13.67
CA ILE A 231 -6.71 -25.58 -12.22
C ILE A 231 -5.80 -24.55 -11.53
N GLU A 232 -4.54 -24.44 -11.98
CA GLU A 232 -3.61 -23.42 -11.54
C GLU A 232 -4.13 -22.00 -11.90
N LEU A 233 -4.70 -21.81 -13.09
CA LEU A 233 -5.25 -20.52 -13.53
C LEU A 233 -6.50 -20.07 -12.75
N LEU A 234 -7.42 -21.00 -12.46
CA LEU A 234 -8.66 -20.75 -11.71
C LEU A 234 -8.37 -20.39 -10.24
N LEU A 235 -7.46 -21.12 -9.59
CA LEU A 235 -7.04 -20.84 -8.22
C LEU A 235 -6.29 -19.50 -8.13
N GLN A 236 -5.38 -19.23 -9.07
CA GLN A 236 -4.68 -17.94 -9.17
C GLN A 236 -5.65 -16.76 -9.26
N SER A 237 -6.77 -16.88 -9.96
CA SER A 237 -7.76 -15.79 -10.10
C SER A 237 -8.54 -15.47 -8.81
N SER A 238 -8.94 -16.48 -8.05
CA SER A 238 -9.63 -16.31 -6.75
C SER A 238 -8.68 -15.89 -5.63
N GLU A 239 -7.45 -16.41 -5.65
CA GLU A 239 -6.40 -16.01 -4.72
C GLU A 239 -5.92 -14.59 -5.04
N LEU A 240 -5.80 -14.18 -6.32
CA LEU A 240 -5.53 -12.79 -6.71
C LEU A 240 -6.63 -11.84 -6.26
N ALA A 241 -7.91 -12.24 -6.30
CA ALA A 241 -9.02 -11.41 -5.87
C ALA A 241 -8.99 -11.18 -4.34
N ASN A 242 -8.70 -12.23 -3.57
CA ASN A 242 -8.51 -12.12 -2.11
C ASN A 242 -7.21 -11.40 -1.74
N TYR A 243 -6.11 -11.60 -2.48
CA TYR A 243 -4.87 -10.85 -2.33
C TYR A 243 -5.04 -9.38 -2.72
N LYS A 244 -5.75 -9.05 -3.80
CA LYS A 244 -6.16 -7.66 -4.13
C LYS A 244 -6.98 -7.05 -3.01
N LYS A 245 -7.98 -7.78 -2.49
CA LYS A 245 -8.84 -7.35 -1.38
C LYS A 245 -8.05 -7.07 -0.10
N TRP A 246 -7.04 -7.88 0.20
CA TRP A 246 -6.10 -7.65 1.29
C TRP A 246 -5.16 -6.48 0.98
N PHE A 247 -4.57 -6.40 -0.22
CA PHE A 247 -3.62 -5.37 -0.66
C PHE A 247 -4.21 -3.94 -0.65
N LEU A 248 -5.51 -3.80 -0.90
CA LEU A 248 -6.25 -2.53 -0.85
C LEU A 248 -6.52 -2.03 0.59
N GLN A 249 -6.35 -2.88 1.60
CA GLN A 249 -6.51 -2.56 3.03
C GLN A 249 -5.18 -2.39 3.76
N GLN A 250 -4.05 -2.48 3.04
CA GLN A 250 -2.72 -2.45 3.63
C GLN A 250 -2.19 -1.02 3.82
N ASN A 251 -1.40 -0.81 4.87
CA ASN A 251 -0.66 0.44 5.06
C ASN A 251 0.28 0.68 3.86
N ILE A 252 0.45 1.92 3.42
CA ILE A 252 1.32 2.23 2.25
C ILE A 252 2.75 2.52 2.73
N ILE A 253 3.75 2.03 2.00
CA ILE A 253 5.15 2.45 2.13
C ILE A 253 5.57 3.09 0.82
N ASP A 254 5.90 4.36 0.89
CA ASP A 254 6.54 5.08 -0.19
C ASP A 254 8.05 5.02 -0.01
N VAL A 255 8.72 4.49 -1.02
CA VAL A 255 10.19 4.44 -1.08
C VAL A 255 10.67 5.43 -2.12
N VAL A 256 11.55 6.34 -1.74
CA VAL A 256 12.16 7.32 -2.66
C VAL A 256 13.66 7.09 -2.69
N PHE A 257 14.21 6.89 -3.88
CA PHE A 257 15.65 6.97 -4.10
C PHE A 257 16.00 8.35 -4.65
N ILE A 258 16.86 9.08 -3.95
CA ILE A 258 17.46 10.33 -4.43
C ILE A 258 18.93 10.01 -4.67
N MET A 259 19.37 10.09 -5.93
CA MET A 259 20.65 9.54 -6.35
C MET A 259 21.40 10.54 -7.22
N ASP A 260 22.67 10.71 -6.92
CA ASP A 260 23.62 11.38 -7.78
C ASP A 260 23.86 10.55 -9.06
N LEU A 261 23.79 11.21 -10.23
CA LEU A 261 23.99 10.64 -11.56
C LEU A 261 25.19 11.24 -12.32
N THR A 262 26.17 11.80 -11.62
CA THR A 262 27.45 12.19 -12.22
C THR A 262 28.33 10.97 -12.51
N GLY A 263 29.44 11.19 -13.23
CA GLY A 263 30.26 10.10 -13.76
C GLY A 263 30.80 9.12 -12.70
N SER A 264 31.12 9.59 -11.50
CA SER A 264 31.65 8.76 -10.40
C SER A 264 30.63 7.75 -9.87
N MET A 265 29.34 8.02 -10.05
CA MET A 265 28.24 7.20 -9.54
C MET A 265 27.87 6.01 -10.43
N GLN A 266 28.59 5.78 -11.53
CA GLN A 266 28.35 4.66 -12.45
C GLN A 266 28.23 3.29 -11.75
N PRO A 267 29.13 2.87 -10.84
CA PRO A 267 29.03 1.56 -10.19
C PRO A 267 27.77 1.40 -9.34
N TRP A 268 27.37 2.48 -8.64
CA TRP A 268 26.16 2.49 -7.82
C TRP A 268 24.90 2.41 -8.68
N LYS A 269 24.87 3.13 -9.79
CA LYS A 269 23.75 3.10 -10.73
C LYS A 269 23.61 1.72 -11.38
N GLU A 270 24.70 1.13 -11.87
CA GLU A 270 24.68 -0.21 -12.48
C GLU A 270 24.20 -1.28 -11.49
N LEU A 271 24.60 -1.17 -10.23
CA LEU A 271 24.12 -2.10 -9.23
C LEU A 271 22.66 -1.84 -8.87
N MET A 272 22.22 -0.59 -8.73
CA MET A 272 20.82 -0.22 -8.52
C MET A 272 19.94 -0.84 -9.62
N GLN A 273 20.35 -0.76 -10.89
CA GLN A 273 19.64 -1.41 -12.01
C GLN A 273 19.46 -2.93 -11.81
N LYS A 274 20.50 -3.62 -11.36
CA LYS A 274 20.51 -5.07 -11.14
C LYS A 274 19.75 -5.50 -9.89
N THR A 275 19.64 -4.60 -8.91
CA THR A 275 19.17 -4.93 -7.56
C THR A 275 17.83 -4.34 -7.19
N ILE A 276 17.34 -3.29 -7.87
CA ILE A 276 16.07 -2.63 -7.56
C ILE A 276 14.89 -3.61 -7.53
N ALA A 277 14.87 -4.58 -8.45
CA ALA A 277 13.85 -5.62 -8.47
C ALA A 277 13.94 -6.55 -7.24
N LYS A 278 15.15 -6.92 -6.81
CA LYS A 278 15.40 -7.74 -5.61
C LYS A 278 15.08 -6.96 -4.32
N ILE A 279 15.47 -5.69 -4.28
CA ILE A 279 15.18 -4.71 -3.24
C ILE A 279 13.66 -4.65 -3.05
N ILE A 280 12.90 -4.43 -4.13
CA ILE A 280 11.44 -4.36 -4.08
C ILE A 280 10.79 -5.71 -3.75
N ASP A 281 11.26 -6.81 -4.33
CA ASP A 281 10.76 -8.16 -4.04
C ASP A 281 11.02 -8.57 -2.57
N GLN A 282 12.20 -8.24 -2.02
CA GLN A 282 12.50 -8.40 -0.60
C GLN A 282 11.57 -7.54 0.26
N PHE A 283 11.14 -6.36 -0.19
CA PHE A 283 10.16 -5.54 0.55
C PHE A 283 8.78 -6.15 0.56
N LEU A 284 8.29 -6.60 -0.59
CA LEU A 284 7.00 -7.28 -0.69
C LEU A 284 6.95 -8.54 0.19
N LYS A 285 8.09 -9.23 0.36
CA LYS A 285 8.22 -10.43 1.19
C LYS A 285 8.45 -10.14 2.67
N SER A 286 9.18 -9.08 3.02
CA SER A 286 9.59 -8.79 4.42
C SER A 286 8.55 -7.98 5.20
N ILE A 287 7.65 -7.27 4.52
CA ILE A 287 6.68 -6.38 5.15
C ILE A 287 5.27 -6.89 4.86
N ASN A 288 4.88 -7.92 5.62
CA ASN A 288 3.54 -8.50 5.50
C ASN A 288 2.50 -7.44 5.89
N GLY A 289 1.69 -7.04 4.92
CA GLY A 289 0.56 -6.14 5.12
C GLY A 289 0.83 -4.68 4.79
N TYR A 290 1.76 -4.42 3.85
CA TYR A 290 1.99 -3.08 3.32
C TYR A 290 2.01 -3.08 1.79
N GLN A 291 1.48 -2.02 1.18
CA GLN A 291 1.61 -1.76 -0.26
C GLN A 291 2.82 -0.88 -0.49
N VAL A 292 3.78 -1.34 -1.29
CA VAL A 292 5.01 -0.58 -1.59
C VAL A 292 4.85 0.18 -2.91
N ARG A 293 5.19 1.47 -2.92
CA ARG A 293 5.35 2.29 -4.12
C ARG A 293 6.76 2.84 -4.14
N VAL A 294 7.39 2.85 -5.31
CA VAL A 294 8.77 3.30 -5.45
C VAL A 294 8.85 4.47 -6.42
N ALA A 295 9.58 5.50 -6.04
CA ALA A 295 9.95 6.64 -6.88
C ALA A 295 11.47 6.76 -6.95
N PHE A 296 11.96 7.40 -8.02
CA PHE A 296 13.38 7.67 -8.23
C PHE A 296 13.56 9.12 -8.65
N VAL A 297 14.54 9.80 -8.06
CA VAL A 297 14.98 11.14 -8.41
C VAL A 297 16.48 11.10 -8.61
N GLY A 298 16.91 11.39 -9.83
CA GLY A 298 18.30 11.58 -10.20
C GLY A 298 18.61 13.07 -10.31
N TYR A 299 19.70 13.49 -9.70
CA TYR A 299 20.25 14.85 -9.84
C TYR A 299 21.70 14.79 -10.33
N ARG A 300 22.19 15.92 -10.84
CA ARG A 300 23.57 16.15 -11.31
C ARG A 300 24.00 17.56 -10.89
N ASP A 301 25.12 18.02 -11.41
CA ASP A 301 25.64 19.38 -11.19
C ASP A 301 24.70 20.43 -11.83
N VAL A 302 24.72 21.65 -11.27
CA VAL A 302 24.12 22.85 -11.82
C VAL A 302 24.64 23.17 -13.22
N CYS A 303 25.86 22.80 -13.59
CA CYS A 303 26.39 23.09 -14.93
C CYS A 303 25.90 22.11 -16.02
N ASP A 304 25.31 20.97 -15.65
CA ASP A 304 24.99 19.88 -16.57
C ASP A 304 23.70 20.10 -17.39
N GLN A 305 23.61 19.39 -18.52
CA GLN A 305 22.34 19.18 -19.23
C GLN A 305 21.54 18.06 -18.58
N ASP A 306 20.21 18.13 -18.63
CA ASP A 306 19.31 17.18 -17.96
C ASP A 306 19.59 17.05 -16.45
N LYS A 307 19.79 18.18 -15.77
CA LYS A 307 20.15 18.28 -14.33
C LYS A 307 19.28 17.43 -13.41
N LEU A 308 18.01 17.26 -13.76
CA LEU A 308 17.04 16.48 -13.00
C LEU A 308 16.32 15.49 -13.89
N VAL A 309 16.29 14.23 -13.45
CA VAL A 309 15.50 13.16 -14.05
C VAL A 309 14.74 12.46 -12.95
N PHE A 310 13.47 12.15 -13.15
CA PHE A 310 12.69 11.50 -12.09
C PHE A 310 11.60 10.59 -12.64
N TRP A 311 11.20 9.65 -11.81
CA TRP A 311 10.04 8.81 -12.00
C TRP A 311 9.20 8.84 -10.74
N SER A 312 7.93 9.22 -10.88
CA SER A 312 6.99 9.28 -9.76
C SER A 312 6.64 7.88 -9.23
N PHE A 313 5.96 7.83 -8.09
CA PHE A 313 5.64 6.58 -7.40
C PHE A 313 4.91 5.57 -8.29
N THR A 314 5.50 4.39 -8.47
CA THR A 314 4.89 3.26 -9.17
C THR A 314 4.88 2.00 -8.31
N LYS A 315 3.90 1.13 -8.57
CA LYS A 315 3.84 -0.24 -8.01
C LYS A 315 4.45 -1.27 -8.95
N LYS A 316 4.70 -0.88 -10.21
CA LYS A 316 5.24 -1.76 -11.25
C LYS A 316 6.76 -1.66 -11.22
N VAL A 317 7.38 -2.74 -10.73
CA VAL A 317 8.84 -2.87 -10.64
C VAL A 317 9.51 -2.71 -12.01
N GLU A 318 8.90 -3.28 -13.04
CA GLU A 318 9.41 -3.24 -14.41
C GLU A 318 9.51 -1.81 -14.95
N ASP A 319 8.54 -0.94 -14.66
CA ASP A 319 8.54 0.45 -15.15
C ASP A 319 9.73 1.23 -14.59
N ILE A 320 9.97 1.14 -13.28
CA ILE A 320 11.07 1.85 -12.63
C ILE A 320 12.42 1.24 -12.98
N GLN A 321 12.48 -0.09 -13.14
CA GLN A 321 13.70 -0.77 -13.60
C GLN A 321 14.05 -0.34 -15.03
N ASN A 322 13.07 -0.27 -15.93
CA ASN A 322 13.25 0.20 -17.31
C ASN A 322 13.67 1.67 -17.35
N PHE A 323 13.11 2.50 -16.47
CA PHE A 323 13.51 3.90 -16.32
C PHE A 323 14.98 4.03 -15.90
N ILE A 324 15.37 3.38 -14.79
CA ILE A 324 16.76 3.42 -14.28
C ILE A 324 17.73 2.81 -15.31
N THR A 325 17.29 1.80 -16.08
CA THR A 325 18.08 1.18 -17.15
C THR A 325 18.56 2.20 -18.19
N LYS A 326 17.70 3.16 -18.55
CA LYS A 326 17.96 4.19 -19.56
C LYS A 326 18.77 5.38 -19.05
N LEU A 327 18.97 5.51 -17.74
CA LEU A 327 19.74 6.61 -17.18
C LEU A 327 21.22 6.44 -17.53
N GLU A 328 21.90 7.56 -17.74
CA GLU A 328 23.34 7.62 -17.94
C GLU A 328 23.98 8.38 -16.78
N THR A 329 25.10 7.86 -16.28
CA THR A 329 25.93 8.59 -15.32
C THR A 329 26.96 9.39 -16.11
N LYS A 330 26.75 10.70 -16.20
CA LYS A 330 27.51 11.62 -17.06
C LYS A 330 27.43 13.03 -16.49
N GLY A 331 28.31 13.90 -16.94
CA GLY A 331 28.44 15.24 -16.38
C GLY A 331 29.36 15.26 -15.16
N GLY A 332 29.14 16.26 -14.32
CA GLY A 332 30.03 16.67 -13.24
C GLY A 332 30.88 17.86 -13.68
N GLY A 333 30.82 18.94 -12.89
CA GLY A 333 31.61 20.14 -13.04
C GLY A 333 32.69 20.18 -11.97
N ASP A 334 32.36 20.81 -10.84
CA ASP A 334 33.24 20.78 -9.67
C ASP A 334 32.94 19.55 -8.78
N GLU A 335 33.40 19.56 -7.53
CA GLU A 335 33.26 18.39 -6.65
C GLU A 335 31.95 18.41 -5.86
N ALA A 336 31.29 19.57 -5.73
CA ALA A 336 29.98 19.67 -5.11
C ALA A 336 28.88 19.51 -6.16
N GLU A 337 27.75 18.91 -5.77
CA GLU A 337 26.65 18.56 -6.70
C GLU A 337 25.31 19.17 -6.26
N ASP A 338 24.31 19.21 -7.14
CA ASP A 338 23.01 19.85 -6.86
C ASP A 338 22.02 18.95 -6.09
N VAL A 339 22.44 18.47 -4.92
CA VAL A 339 21.62 17.63 -4.01
C VAL A 339 20.32 18.35 -3.62
N VAL A 340 20.37 19.68 -3.49
CA VAL A 340 19.23 20.50 -3.06
C VAL A 340 18.11 20.42 -4.08
N SER A 341 18.41 20.59 -5.37
CA SER A 341 17.44 20.38 -6.46
C SER A 341 16.85 18.98 -6.47
N GLY A 342 17.64 17.95 -6.10
CA GLY A 342 17.14 16.59 -5.92
C GLY A 342 16.02 16.50 -4.87
N PHE A 343 16.18 17.15 -3.71
CA PHE A 343 15.13 17.21 -2.69
C PHE A 343 13.96 18.11 -3.09
N GLU A 344 14.20 19.23 -3.76
CA GLU A 344 13.13 20.08 -4.28
C GLU A 344 12.28 19.37 -5.33
N GLN A 345 12.89 18.52 -6.15
CA GLN A 345 12.16 17.66 -7.07
C GLN A 345 11.42 16.54 -6.33
N ALA A 346 12.04 15.96 -5.28
CA ALA A 346 11.39 14.97 -4.44
C ALA A 346 10.13 15.54 -3.75
N LEU A 347 10.14 16.81 -3.31
CA LEU A 347 8.97 17.51 -2.76
C LEU A 347 7.76 17.54 -3.71
N LYS A 348 7.98 17.40 -5.03
CA LYS A 348 6.94 17.44 -6.07
C LYS A 348 6.38 16.05 -6.42
N LEU A 349 6.87 14.98 -5.79
CA LEU A 349 6.37 13.61 -6.01
C LEU A 349 4.98 13.41 -5.41
N ASN A 350 4.18 12.51 -5.99
CA ASN A 350 2.84 12.18 -5.49
C ASN A 350 2.88 11.20 -4.31
N PHE A 351 3.32 11.71 -3.15
CA PHE A 351 3.37 10.93 -1.91
C PHE A 351 1.99 10.41 -1.50
N SER A 352 1.97 9.30 -0.78
CA SER A 352 0.77 8.66 -0.30
C SER A 352 0.16 9.60 0.71
N HIS A 353 -1.08 10.03 0.59
CA HIS A 353 -1.70 10.90 1.58
C HIS A 353 -2.21 10.09 2.80
N HIS A 354 -2.06 8.76 2.81
CA HIS A 354 -2.52 7.92 3.92
C HIS A 354 -1.87 8.38 5.24
N PRO A 355 -2.63 8.62 6.32
CA PRO A 355 -2.09 9.17 7.57
C PRO A 355 -1.07 8.22 8.23
N ASP A 356 -1.21 6.93 7.97
CA ASP A 356 -0.28 5.91 8.47
C ASP A 356 0.75 5.44 7.43
N SER A 357 0.81 6.06 6.24
CA SER A 357 1.84 5.64 5.30
C SER A 357 3.22 5.99 5.81
N LEU A 358 4.18 5.11 5.53
CA LEU A 358 5.57 5.34 5.81
C LEU A 358 6.20 5.97 4.57
N LEU A 359 7.01 6.99 4.76
CA LEU A 359 7.91 7.50 3.74
C LEU A 359 9.33 7.07 4.13
N CYS A 360 10.01 6.36 3.24
CA CYS A 360 11.39 5.92 3.41
C CYS A 360 12.22 6.45 2.24
N THR A 361 13.09 7.40 2.52
CA THR A 361 13.93 8.06 1.52
C THR A 361 15.37 7.58 1.66
N PHE A 362 16.03 7.25 0.55
CA PHE A 362 17.43 6.85 0.48
C PHE A 362 18.19 7.89 -0.35
N LEU A 363 19.13 8.59 0.27
CA LEU A 363 20.05 9.50 -0.40
C LEU A 363 21.35 8.75 -0.70
N LEU A 364 21.71 8.66 -1.99
CA LEU A 364 22.97 8.09 -2.48
C LEU A 364 23.77 9.21 -3.12
N ALA A 365 24.86 9.60 -2.47
CA ALA A 365 25.73 10.69 -2.90
C ALA A 365 27.18 10.40 -2.47
N ASP A 366 28.13 10.55 -3.38
CA ASP A 366 29.57 10.49 -3.09
C ASP A 366 30.19 11.91 -2.99
N ALA A 367 29.44 12.93 -3.38
CA ALA A 367 29.76 14.35 -3.25
C ALA A 367 28.77 15.10 -2.31
N PRO A 368 29.22 16.17 -1.61
CA PRO A 368 28.34 17.04 -0.83
C PRO A 368 27.58 18.04 -1.72
N CYS A 369 26.59 18.73 -1.15
CA CYS A 369 25.90 19.83 -1.82
C CYS A 369 26.69 21.14 -1.78
N HIS A 370 26.52 22.01 -2.78
CA HIS A 370 27.15 23.33 -2.80
C HIS A 370 26.85 24.17 -1.55
N GLY A 371 27.86 24.94 -1.13
CA GLY A 371 27.71 25.96 -0.09
C GLY A 371 28.66 25.77 1.08
N ARG A 372 29.21 26.90 1.55
CA ARG A 372 30.24 26.98 2.59
C ARG A 372 29.91 26.25 3.90
N ASP A 373 28.63 26.07 4.22
CA ASP A 373 28.18 25.41 5.45
C ASP A 373 28.19 23.86 5.37
N TYR A 374 28.35 23.27 4.18
CA TYR A 374 28.13 21.84 3.95
C TYR A 374 29.39 21.03 3.62
N HIS A 375 30.50 21.68 3.28
CA HIS A 375 31.81 21.05 3.04
C HIS A 375 32.97 22.06 3.09
N ASN A 376 34.21 21.58 3.04
CA ASN A 376 35.44 22.39 3.03
C ASN A 376 36.19 22.33 1.68
N ILE A 377 35.46 22.08 0.60
CA ILE A 377 36.04 21.88 -0.74
C ILE A 377 36.33 23.23 -1.39
N GLN A 378 37.57 23.45 -1.82
CA GLN A 378 38.02 24.71 -2.42
C GLN A 378 37.59 24.90 -3.88
N SER A 379 37.30 23.80 -4.59
CA SER A 379 36.89 23.82 -5.98
C SER A 379 35.41 24.15 -6.20
N ASP A 380 34.61 24.30 -5.15
CA ASP A 380 33.18 24.65 -5.26
C ASP A 380 33.00 26.06 -5.81
N ASP A 381 32.46 26.13 -7.02
CA ASP A 381 32.27 27.36 -7.79
C ASP A 381 30.99 28.14 -7.40
N LEU A 382 30.15 27.52 -6.55
CA LEU A 382 28.92 28.07 -5.99
C LEU A 382 28.99 28.30 -4.46
N ILE A 383 30.15 28.08 -3.83
CA ILE A 383 30.33 28.09 -2.36
C ILE A 383 29.79 29.33 -1.64
N ASP A 384 29.93 30.51 -2.25
CA ASP A 384 29.49 31.80 -1.72
C ASP A 384 28.21 32.34 -2.40
N LYS A 385 27.70 31.63 -3.40
CA LYS A 385 26.49 32.01 -4.13
C LYS A 385 25.22 31.39 -3.53
N MET A 386 25.37 30.33 -2.72
CA MET A 386 24.24 29.68 -2.08
C MET A 386 23.72 30.46 -0.86
N PRO A 387 22.40 30.70 -0.76
CA PRO A 387 21.83 31.36 0.41
C PRO A 387 22.09 30.56 1.69
N LYS A 388 22.37 31.25 2.80
CA LYS A 388 22.51 30.60 4.12
C LYS A 388 21.26 29.79 4.49
N ASN A 389 21.50 28.60 5.05
CA ASN A 389 20.47 27.65 5.49
C ASN A 389 19.49 27.22 4.38
N TYR A 390 19.89 27.30 3.11
CA TYR A 390 18.99 27.00 2.00
C TYR A 390 18.58 25.51 2.01
N PHE A 391 19.55 24.60 2.15
CA PHE A 391 19.26 23.17 2.17
C PHE A 391 18.42 22.77 3.38
N GLU A 392 18.70 23.33 4.56
CA GLU A 392 17.94 23.10 5.78
C GLU A 392 16.46 23.48 5.61
N LYS A 393 16.15 24.62 4.98
CA LYS A 393 14.77 25.03 4.68
C LYS A 393 14.05 24.02 3.77
N VAL A 394 14.75 23.46 2.79
CA VAL A 394 14.20 22.42 1.91
C VAL A 394 13.96 21.13 2.71
N LEU A 395 14.91 20.74 3.56
CA LEU A 395 14.81 19.55 4.42
C LEU A 395 13.70 19.68 5.47
N GLU A 396 13.47 20.85 6.04
CA GLU A 396 12.35 21.11 6.96
C GLU A 396 11.00 20.90 6.27
N LYS A 397 10.86 21.39 5.03
CA LYS A 397 9.66 21.12 4.22
C LYS A 397 9.54 19.62 3.93
N TYR A 398 10.65 18.96 3.59
CA TYR A 398 10.67 17.54 3.27
C TYR A 398 10.29 16.67 4.47
N GLN A 399 10.85 16.97 5.64
CA GLN A 399 10.52 16.32 6.92
C GLN A 399 9.01 16.41 7.21
N LYS A 400 8.40 17.57 6.96
CA LYS A 400 6.98 17.84 7.23
C LYS A 400 6.01 17.15 6.27
N ILE A 401 6.46 16.56 5.15
CA ILE A 401 5.57 15.83 4.21
C ILE A 401 4.81 14.72 4.95
N LYS A 402 5.49 14.00 5.86
CA LYS A 402 4.90 12.89 6.61
C LYS A 402 5.35 12.86 8.06
N LYS A 403 4.40 12.55 8.94
CA LYS A 403 4.69 12.23 10.35
C LYS A 403 5.65 11.03 10.46
N ASN A 404 5.46 10.00 9.64
CA ASN A 404 6.31 8.81 9.58
C ASN A 404 7.30 8.90 8.41
N ASN A 405 8.16 9.93 8.43
CA ASN A 405 9.19 10.14 7.43
C ASN A 405 10.55 9.66 7.95
N PHE A 406 11.16 8.72 7.23
CA PHE A 406 12.46 8.13 7.54
C PHE A 406 13.41 8.41 6.40
N LEU A 407 14.54 9.05 6.70
CA LEU A 407 15.58 9.39 5.73
C LEU A 407 16.84 8.59 6.06
N CYS A 408 17.38 7.88 5.07
CA CYS A 408 18.63 7.15 5.17
C CYS A 408 19.65 7.75 4.21
N CYS A 409 20.75 8.25 4.76
CA CYS A 409 21.90 8.72 3.99
C CYS A 409 22.91 7.58 3.87
N VAL A 410 23.13 7.12 2.64
CA VAL A 410 24.12 6.09 2.34
C VAL A 410 25.48 6.76 2.25
N LYS A 411 26.31 6.55 3.27
CA LYS A 411 27.68 7.08 3.28
C LYS A 411 28.54 6.26 2.32
N ILE A 412 29.02 6.89 1.25
CA ILE A 412 29.93 6.28 0.27
C ILE A 412 31.39 6.56 0.64
N ASN A 413 31.66 7.78 1.11
CA ASN A 413 32.96 8.25 1.58
C ASN A 413 32.77 9.34 2.65
N ASN A 414 33.86 9.97 3.12
CA ASN A 414 33.81 11.00 4.17
C ASN A 414 33.52 12.43 3.67
N ARG A 415 33.42 12.67 2.35
CA ARG A 415 33.21 14.00 1.77
C ARG A 415 31.84 14.59 2.13
N THR A 416 30.84 13.75 2.33
CA THR A 416 29.47 14.14 2.69
C THR A 416 29.23 14.32 4.18
N ASP A 417 30.24 14.13 5.04
CA ASP A 417 30.05 14.08 6.50
C ASP A 417 29.50 15.38 7.09
N ILE A 418 30.02 16.53 6.64
CA ILE A 418 29.56 17.85 7.13
C ILE A 418 28.10 18.09 6.72
N MET A 419 27.78 17.83 5.45
CA MET A 419 26.41 17.88 4.94
C MET A 419 25.47 16.96 5.73
N PHE A 420 25.84 15.69 5.95
CA PHE A 420 25.00 14.75 6.70
C PHE A 420 24.81 15.15 8.17
N GLN A 421 25.81 15.77 8.80
CA GLN A 421 25.66 16.33 10.16
C GLN A 421 24.65 17.49 10.18
N LYS A 422 24.70 18.39 9.20
CA LYS A 422 23.71 19.46 9.04
C LYS A 422 22.31 18.91 8.81
N MET A 423 22.18 17.89 7.93
CA MET A 423 20.90 17.21 7.70
C MET A 423 20.34 16.59 8.98
N LYS A 424 21.19 15.98 9.82
CA LYS A 424 20.80 15.38 11.10
C LYS A 424 20.26 16.38 12.11
N ALA A 425 20.75 17.61 12.09
CA ALA A 425 20.22 18.67 12.95
C ALA A 425 18.77 19.03 12.60
N VAL A 426 18.41 18.97 11.31
CA VAL A 426 17.04 19.26 10.81
C VAL A 426 16.13 18.03 10.88
N PHE A 427 16.69 16.84 10.65
CA PHE A 427 15.97 15.58 10.54
C PHE A 427 16.44 14.59 11.63
N PRO A 428 15.90 14.65 12.86
CA PRO A 428 16.41 13.87 14.00
C PRO A 428 16.35 12.35 13.80
N LEU A 429 15.39 11.86 12.99
CA LEU A 429 15.20 10.45 12.65
C LEU A 429 16.03 9.99 11.44
N ILE A 430 17.04 10.77 11.03
CA ILE A 430 17.92 10.39 9.93
C ILE A 430 18.84 9.24 10.34
N THR A 431 18.97 8.26 9.45
CA THR A 431 19.95 7.18 9.59
C THR A 431 21.11 7.46 8.65
N ILE A 432 22.30 7.70 9.19
CA ILE A 432 23.53 7.82 8.40
C ILE A 432 24.29 6.51 8.56
N THR A 433 24.59 5.85 7.44
CA THR A 433 25.33 4.58 7.48
C THR A 433 26.81 4.81 7.76
N THR A 434 27.52 3.76 8.16
CA THR A 434 28.97 3.72 7.93
C THR A 434 29.26 3.69 6.44
N GLU A 435 30.52 3.88 6.02
CA GLU A 435 30.90 3.72 4.62
C GLU A 435 30.37 2.38 4.05
N LYS A 436 29.75 2.46 2.88
CA LYS A 436 29.14 1.34 2.17
C LYS A 436 29.73 1.21 0.79
N LYS A 437 29.71 -0.02 0.30
CA LYS A 437 29.97 -0.32 -1.10
C LYS A 437 28.64 -0.57 -1.80
N PRO A 438 28.61 -0.51 -3.15
CA PRO A 438 27.41 -0.82 -3.89
C PRO A 438 26.75 -2.12 -3.39
N GLU A 439 27.50 -3.19 -3.19
CA GLU A 439 26.97 -4.53 -2.89
C GLU A 439 26.08 -4.58 -1.62
N ASP A 440 26.28 -3.65 -0.69
CA ASP A 440 25.55 -3.55 0.57
C ASP A 440 24.12 -2.99 0.39
N LEU A 441 23.82 -2.37 -0.75
CA LEU A 441 22.61 -1.59 -0.97
C LEU A 441 21.33 -2.38 -0.69
N CYS A 442 21.22 -3.62 -1.18
CA CYS A 442 20.07 -4.49 -0.95
C CYS A 442 19.74 -4.66 0.54
N GLU A 443 20.75 -5.07 1.31
CA GLU A 443 20.58 -5.39 2.72
C GLU A 443 20.31 -4.14 3.54
N LEU A 444 20.98 -3.03 3.20
CA LEU A 444 20.77 -1.73 3.81
C LEU A 444 19.32 -1.27 3.67
N VAL A 445 18.78 -1.27 2.45
CA VAL A 445 17.42 -0.81 2.21
C VAL A 445 16.43 -1.72 2.96
N GLY A 446 16.66 -3.04 2.93
CA GLY A 446 15.89 -4.03 3.71
C GLY A 446 15.91 -3.78 5.22
N PHE A 447 17.07 -3.48 5.78
CA PHE A 447 17.21 -3.19 7.21
C PHE A 447 16.49 -1.90 7.59
N THR A 448 16.73 -0.82 6.86
CA THR A 448 16.12 0.50 7.14
C THR A 448 14.61 0.42 7.12
N LEU A 449 14.00 -0.24 6.12
CA LEU A 449 12.55 -0.36 6.08
C LEU A 449 11.98 -1.16 7.27
N ARG A 450 12.64 -2.24 7.70
CA ARG A 450 12.21 -3.00 8.88
C ARG A 450 12.25 -2.15 10.15
N GLN A 451 13.28 -1.31 10.30
CA GLN A 451 13.38 -0.36 11.40
C GLN A 451 12.25 0.67 11.33
N SER A 452 12.00 1.27 10.16
CA SER A 452 10.93 2.24 9.94
C SER A 452 9.54 1.69 10.29
N VAL A 453 9.25 0.45 9.90
CA VAL A 453 7.98 -0.22 10.25
C VAL A 453 7.88 -0.45 11.76
N THR A 454 8.97 -0.88 12.40
CA THR A 454 9.01 -1.14 13.85
C THR A 454 8.79 0.14 14.65
N GLU A 455 9.51 1.20 14.28
CA GLU A 455 9.41 2.50 14.96
C GLU A 455 8.03 3.14 14.75
N SER A 456 7.44 3.01 13.56
CA SER A 456 6.07 3.49 13.32
C SER A 456 5.03 2.77 14.18
N ARG A 457 5.18 1.46 14.41
CA ARG A 457 4.27 0.71 15.31
C ARG A 457 4.35 1.23 16.75
N ARG A 458 5.56 1.48 17.24
CA ARG A 458 5.80 2.07 18.56
C ARG A 458 5.12 3.43 18.72
N LEU A 459 5.22 4.29 17.70
CA LEU A 459 4.56 5.60 17.68
C LEU A 459 3.02 5.49 17.61
N LYS A 460 2.47 4.45 16.98
CA LYS A 460 1.01 4.20 16.91
C LYS A 460 0.44 3.66 18.22
N GLU A 461 1.15 2.79 18.94
CA GLU A 461 0.68 2.23 20.22
C GLU A 461 0.53 3.30 21.32
N GLN A 462 1.20 4.44 21.16
CA GLN A 462 1.06 5.62 22.03
C GLN A 462 -0.08 6.57 21.61
N ALA A 463 -0.64 6.40 20.40
CA ALA A 463 -1.69 7.25 19.85
C ALA A 463 -3.06 6.53 19.89
N ASN A 464 -3.96 7.03 20.72
CA ASN A 464 -5.26 6.42 21.01
C ASN A 464 -6.30 6.70 19.91
N ASN A 465 -6.03 6.29 18.65
CA ASN A 465 -6.91 6.67 17.54
C ASN A 465 -7.98 5.61 17.21
N LYS A 466 -9.25 6.00 17.34
CA LYS A 466 -10.44 5.26 16.89
C LYS A 466 -10.63 5.45 15.38
N PHE A 467 -10.18 4.50 14.57
CA PHE A 467 -10.43 4.49 13.12
C PHE A 467 -11.33 3.32 12.72
N LEU A 468 -12.17 3.52 11.71
CA LEU A 468 -12.92 2.47 11.02
C LEU A 468 -12.35 2.27 9.62
N TYR A 469 -12.06 1.01 9.27
CA TYR A 469 -11.70 0.63 7.90
C TYR A 469 -12.90 -0.02 7.22
N VAL A 470 -13.31 0.52 6.08
CA VAL A 470 -14.45 -0.01 5.30
C VAL A 470 -14.10 -0.07 3.82
N LYS A 471 -14.41 -1.20 3.17
CA LYS A 471 -14.30 -1.32 1.72
C LYS A 471 -15.47 -0.59 1.07
N ALA A 472 -15.22 0.12 -0.01
CA ALA A 472 -16.26 0.81 -0.75
C ALA A 472 -16.05 0.64 -2.25
N THR A 473 -17.13 0.44 -2.98
CA THR A 473 -17.18 0.87 -4.38
C THR A 473 -17.41 2.37 -4.42
N PHE A 474 -16.92 3.08 -5.42
CA PHE A 474 -17.17 4.51 -5.53
C PHE A 474 -17.55 4.92 -6.95
N ILE A 475 -18.33 5.98 -7.00
CA ILE A 475 -18.73 6.71 -8.18
C ILE A 475 -18.17 8.11 -8.05
N LYS A 476 -17.47 8.58 -9.09
CA LYS A 476 -16.89 9.90 -9.11
C LYS A 476 -17.19 10.59 -10.42
N MET A 477 -17.48 11.90 -10.32
CA MET A 477 -17.74 12.69 -11.51
C MET A 477 -16.54 12.77 -12.44
N LYS A 478 -16.83 13.02 -13.72
CA LYS A 478 -15.84 13.36 -14.73
C LYS A 478 -16.30 14.64 -15.42
N VAL A 479 -15.40 15.61 -15.55
CA VAL A 479 -15.67 16.83 -16.33
C VAL A 479 -15.79 16.46 -17.81
N ASP A 480 -16.82 16.98 -18.46
CA ASP A 480 -16.95 16.94 -19.91
C ASP A 480 -16.27 18.16 -20.54
N ASN A 481 -15.14 17.93 -21.19
CA ASN A 481 -14.41 18.97 -21.90
C ASN A 481 -15.06 19.32 -23.25
N SER A 482 -16.05 18.54 -23.72
CA SER A 482 -16.75 18.85 -24.98
C SER A 482 -17.56 20.14 -24.90
N ILE A 483 -17.95 20.54 -23.67
CA ILE A 483 -18.71 21.77 -23.39
C ILE A 483 -18.00 23.03 -23.90
N ASP A 484 -16.67 23.00 -24.06
CA ASP A 484 -15.88 24.12 -24.55
C ASP A 484 -16.36 24.64 -25.94
N ASN A 485 -16.95 23.76 -26.74
CA ASN A 485 -17.34 24.04 -28.12
C ASN A 485 -18.86 24.17 -28.34
N ILE A 486 -19.67 24.13 -27.28
CA ILE A 486 -21.12 24.16 -27.37
C ILE A 486 -21.73 25.13 -26.35
N GLN A 487 -22.91 25.68 -26.67
CA GLN A 487 -23.71 26.40 -25.69
C GLN A 487 -24.59 25.39 -24.96
N PRO A 488 -24.42 25.18 -23.64
CA PRO A 488 -25.17 24.16 -22.94
C PRO A 488 -26.66 24.53 -22.89
N ASP A 489 -27.51 23.60 -23.25
CA ASP A 489 -28.97 23.73 -23.26
C ASP A 489 -29.61 22.60 -22.45
N LYS A 490 -30.94 22.45 -22.55
CA LYS A 490 -31.66 21.40 -21.82
C LYS A 490 -31.18 20.00 -22.20
N GLU A 491 -30.96 19.76 -23.49
CA GLU A 491 -30.52 18.46 -24.00
C GLU A 491 -29.12 18.14 -23.48
N TYR A 492 -28.20 19.11 -23.50
CA TYR A 492 -26.87 18.95 -22.91
C TYR A 492 -26.94 18.56 -21.43
N TRP A 493 -27.76 19.23 -20.60
CA TRP A 493 -27.82 18.93 -19.17
C TRP A 493 -28.54 17.61 -18.85
N GLU A 494 -29.46 17.17 -19.71
CA GLU A 494 -30.07 15.84 -19.64
C GLU A 494 -29.09 14.74 -20.06
N ASP A 495 -28.29 14.97 -21.09
CA ASP A 495 -27.24 14.05 -21.52
C ASP A 495 -26.05 14.03 -20.57
N TYR A 496 -25.69 15.17 -19.97
CA TYR A 496 -24.69 15.26 -18.91
C TYR A 496 -25.09 14.38 -17.72
N ARG A 497 -26.38 14.34 -17.35
CA ARG A 497 -26.87 13.40 -16.33
C ARG A 497 -26.60 11.95 -16.72
N LYS A 498 -27.03 11.55 -17.93
CA LYS A 498 -26.82 10.19 -18.44
C LYS A 498 -25.34 9.86 -18.53
N MET A 499 -24.50 10.84 -18.86
CA MET A 499 -23.06 10.75 -18.88
C MET A 499 -22.51 10.50 -17.48
N VAL A 500 -22.91 11.28 -16.47
CA VAL A 500 -22.54 11.07 -15.07
C VAL A 500 -22.99 9.68 -14.58
N ASP A 501 -24.14 9.17 -15.06
CA ASP A 501 -24.64 7.84 -14.74
C ASP A 501 -23.92 6.70 -15.49
N SER A 502 -23.35 6.97 -16.67
CA SER A 502 -22.77 5.95 -17.58
C SER A 502 -21.25 5.97 -17.70
N LEU A 503 -20.60 7.08 -17.30
CA LEU A 503 -19.16 7.35 -17.42
C LEU A 503 -18.54 7.64 -16.07
N ILE A 504 -18.66 6.66 -15.18
CA ILE A 504 -18.14 6.74 -13.85
C ILE A 504 -16.74 6.11 -13.82
N ARG A 505 -15.78 6.77 -13.17
CA ARG A 505 -14.60 6.08 -12.63
C ARG A 505 -15.07 5.16 -11.51
N GLU A 506 -15.50 3.96 -11.86
CA GLU A 506 -15.89 2.94 -10.89
C GLU A 506 -14.66 2.22 -10.38
N GLY A 507 -14.58 2.05 -9.06
CA GLY A 507 -13.47 1.37 -8.43
C GLY A 507 -13.76 0.83 -7.05
N GLU A 508 -12.90 -0.05 -6.55
CA GLU A 508 -12.99 -0.60 -5.19
C GLU A 508 -11.90 0.00 -4.31
N THR A 509 -12.24 0.90 -3.38
CA THR A 509 -11.29 1.50 -2.44
C THR A 509 -11.43 0.99 -1.01
N GLY A 510 -10.39 1.19 -0.21
CA GLY A 510 -10.44 1.11 1.24
C GLY A 510 -10.56 2.52 1.82
N LEU A 511 -11.60 2.77 2.61
CA LEU A 511 -11.76 4.01 3.37
C LEU A 511 -11.26 3.81 4.79
N LYS A 512 -10.36 4.69 5.24
CA LYS A 512 -10.01 4.82 6.67
C LYS A 512 -10.73 6.04 7.22
N VAL A 513 -11.83 5.82 7.94
CA VAL A 513 -12.67 6.85 8.55
C VAL A 513 -12.18 7.15 9.96
N THR A 514 -11.95 8.43 10.26
CA THR A 514 -11.65 8.92 11.60
C THR A 514 -12.96 9.03 12.39
N LEU A 515 -13.04 8.34 13.53
CA LEU A 515 -14.25 8.31 14.36
C LEU A 515 -14.31 9.45 15.39
N ASP A 516 -13.29 10.30 15.47
CA ASP A 516 -13.32 11.49 16.29
C ASP A 516 -14.09 12.61 15.57
N ILE A 517 -15.24 12.97 16.14
CA ILE A 517 -16.16 13.98 15.61
C ILE A 517 -15.72 15.39 16.06
N ASN A 518 -14.81 15.51 17.02
CA ASN A 518 -14.64 16.76 17.78
C ASN A 518 -13.77 17.83 17.11
N GLU A 519 -12.79 17.52 16.26
CA GLU A 519 -11.93 18.57 15.69
C GLU A 519 -12.60 19.35 14.55
N LEU A 520 -13.19 18.67 13.58
CA LEU A 520 -13.80 19.32 12.40
C LEU A 520 -15.19 19.91 12.68
N ASN A 521 -15.92 19.38 13.66
CA ASN A 521 -17.26 19.88 13.98
C ASN A 521 -17.24 21.00 15.06
N LYS A 522 -16.10 21.27 15.73
CA LYS A 522 -15.91 22.39 16.68
C LYS A 522 -15.73 23.75 16.03
N VAL A 523 -15.22 23.82 14.79
CA VAL A 523 -14.95 25.08 14.08
C VAL A 523 -16.23 25.91 13.85
N ASN A 524 -17.41 25.31 14.04
CA ASN A 524 -18.71 26.00 14.02
C ASN A 524 -19.15 26.59 15.37
N GLN A 525 -18.40 26.41 16.46
CA GLN A 525 -18.80 26.85 17.81
C GLN A 525 -18.22 28.20 18.24
N ASP A 526 -17.08 28.63 17.70
CA ASP A 526 -16.43 29.90 18.05
C ASP A 526 -16.89 31.06 17.14
N GLN A 527 -18.20 31.30 17.11
CA GLN A 527 -18.74 32.55 16.59
C GLN A 527 -19.32 33.35 17.76
N THR A 528 -18.86 34.60 17.88
CA THR A 528 -19.31 35.59 18.86
C THR A 528 -20.84 35.72 18.88
N GLU A 529 -21.38 36.08 20.05
CA GLU A 529 -22.80 36.05 20.44
C GLU A 529 -23.82 36.80 19.54
N GLN A 530 -23.41 37.35 18.40
CA GLN A 530 -24.26 38.11 17.48
C GLN A 530 -24.86 37.31 16.32
N ASN A 531 -24.50 36.03 16.10
CA ASN A 531 -25.05 35.19 15.01
C ASN A 531 -25.53 33.82 15.51
N LYS A 532 -26.62 33.78 16.29
CA LYS A 532 -27.23 32.54 16.80
C LYS A 532 -27.83 31.61 15.72
N ASP A 533 -27.96 32.05 14.47
CA ASP A 533 -28.57 31.27 13.39
C ASP A 533 -27.62 30.31 12.65
N GLN A 534 -26.32 30.31 12.95
CA GLN A 534 -25.32 29.50 12.22
C GLN A 534 -25.02 28.12 12.83
N ASN A 535 -25.61 27.75 13.97
CA ASN A 535 -25.41 26.44 14.59
C ASN A 535 -26.29 25.30 14.00
N ASN A 536 -26.80 25.50 12.79
CA ASN A 536 -27.93 24.75 12.22
C ASN A 536 -27.55 23.82 11.04
N SER A 537 -26.27 23.42 10.90
CA SER A 537 -25.91 22.41 9.88
C SER A 537 -26.67 21.11 10.16
N SER A 538 -27.35 20.54 9.16
CA SER A 538 -28.08 19.26 9.27
C SER A 538 -27.18 18.03 9.13
N THR A 539 -25.86 18.23 9.05
CA THR A 539 -24.90 17.20 8.62
C THR A 539 -23.68 17.15 9.56
N TYR A 540 -23.23 15.95 9.92
CA TYR A 540 -21.90 15.71 10.51
C TYR A 540 -20.86 15.46 9.42
N ILE A 541 -19.65 15.96 9.69
CA ILE A 541 -18.49 15.76 8.83
C ILE A 541 -17.56 14.74 9.50
N PHE A 542 -17.21 13.69 8.76
CA PHE A 542 -16.21 12.71 9.14
C PHE A 542 -15.02 12.80 8.18
N LYS A 543 -13.81 12.96 8.72
CA LYS A 543 -12.60 12.85 7.91
C LYS A 543 -12.37 11.40 7.53
N ALA A 544 -12.10 11.12 6.26
CA ALA A 544 -11.68 9.80 5.84
C ALA A 544 -10.53 9.88 4.84
N PHE A 545 -9.82 8.78 4.68
CA PHE A 545 -8.79 8.63 3.66
C PHE A 545 -9.23 7.59 2.62
N ASP A 546 -9.22 7.98 1.34
CA ASP A 546 -9.48 7.12 0.19
C ASP A 546 -8.16 6.56 -0.35
N ALA A 547 -7.98 5.24 -0.21
CA ALA A 547 -6.74 4.56 -0.57
C ALA A 547 -6.43 4.50 -2.07
N ILE A 548 -7.44 4.25 -2.93
CA ILE A 548 -7.23 4.22 -4.38
C ILE A 548 -6.98 5.62 -4.92
N ASN A 549 -7.78 6.59 -4.49
CA ASN A 549 -7.66 7.95 -4.99
C ASN A 549 -6.57 8.76 -4.27
N ASN A 550 -5.86 8.11 -3.33
CA ASN A 550 -4.74 8.62 -2.55
C ASN A 550 -5.01 10.00 -1.95
N ARG A 551 -6.12 10.18 -1.25
CA ARG A 551 -6.53 11.51 -0.78
C ARG A 551 -7.33 11.49 0.50
N GLU A 552 -7.24 12.60 1.22
CA GLU A 552 -8.18 12.89 2.29
C GLU A 552 -9.50 13.37 1.67
N ILE A 553 -10.59 12.82 2.19
CA ILE A 553 -11.96 13.17 1.85
C ILE A 553 -12.68 13.54 3.13
N ILE A 554 -13.81 14.20 2.97
CA ILE A 554 -14.81 14.29 4.01
C ILE A 554 -16.04 13.48 3.60
N LEU A 555 -16.57 12.71 4.54
CA LEU A 555 -17.84 12.03 4.43
C LEU A 555 -18.89 12.85 5.17
N LYS A 556 -20.03 13.09 4.54
CA LYS A 556 -21.10 13.91 5.08
C LYS A 556 -22.32 13.04 5.36
N LEU A 557 -22.70 12.95 6.64
CA LEU A 557 -23.82 12.14 7.09
C LEU A 557 -24.88 13.04 7.76
N PRO A 558 -26.19 12.75 7.59
CA PRO A 558 -27.23 13.48 8.31
C PRO A 558 -27.06 13.38 9.84
N LYS A 559 -27.27 14.50 10.54
CA LYS A 559 -27.16 14.57 12.01
C LYS A 559 -28.04 13.55 12.71
N GLU A 560 -29.29 13.44 12.27
CA GLU A 560 -30.28 12.51 12.80
C GLU A 560 -29.75 11.07 12.90
N LEU A 561 -29.03 10.58 11.88
CA LEU A 561 -28.53 9.21 11.88
C LEU A 561 -27.38 8.98 12.87
N VAL A 562 -26.52 9.99 13.01
CA VAL A 562 -25.33 9.95 13.87
C VAL A 562 -25.73 10.11 15.33
N ASP A 563 -26.61 11.06 15.64
CA ASP A 563 -27.11 11.33 16.99
C ASP A 563 -27.88 10.11 17.56
N ASN A 564 -28.57 9.36 16.69
CA ASN A 564 -29.22 8.10 17.05
C ASN A 564 -28.25 6.90 17.21
N ASN A 565 -26.93 7.12 17.08
CA ASN A 565 -25.89 6.09 17.17
C ASN A 565 -26.15 4.88 16.25
N GLY A 566 -26.71 5.11 15.06
CA GLY A 566 -27.01 4.06 14.09
C GLY A 566 -28.27 3.23 14.37
N LYS A 567 -29.05 3.57 15.41
CA LYS A 567 -30.36 2.95 15.68
C LYS A 567 -31.47 3.62 14.86
N ASN A 568 -31.36 3.50 13.54
CA ASN A 568 -32.25 4.18 12.60
C ASN A 568 -33.19 3.18 11.91
N THR A 569 -34.39 3.63 11.54
CA THR A 569 -35.33 2.84 10.73
C THR A 569 -34.84 2.72 9.29
N ASP A 570 -35.27 1.66 8.59
CA ASP A 570 -34.96 1.47 7.17
C ASP A 570 -35.39 2.64 6.30
N GLN A 571 -36.49 3.33 6.66
CA GLN A 571 -36.96 4.50 5.93
C GLN A 571 -36.03 5.72 6.11
N GLN A 572 -35.56 5.97 7.33
CA GLN A 572 -34.58 7.03 7.60
C GLN A 572 -33.26 6.78 6.84
N ILE A 573 -32.80 5.54 6.81
CA ILE A 573 -31.60 5.14 6.07
C ILE A 573 -31.80 5.37 4.56
N LYS A 574 -32.90 4.90 3.98
CA LYS A 574 -33.21 5.10 2.55
C LYS A 574 -33.29 6.58 2.17
N ASN A 575 -33.94 7.40 3.01
CA ASN A 575 -34.03 8.85 2.78
C ASN A 575 -32.64 9.49 2.79
N ALA A 576 -31.78 9.11 3.74
CA ALA A 576 -30.42 9.61 3.84
C ALA A 576 -29.53 9.18 2.65
N GLU A 577 -29.65 7.93 2.19
CA GLU A 577 -28.93 7.44 1.01
C GLU A 577 -29.38 8.16 -0.26
N GLN A 578 -30.68 8.43 -0.41
CA GLN A 578 -31.20 9.23 -1.51
C GLN A 578 -30.66 10.66 -1.47
N GLN A 579 -30.63 11.29 -0.29
CA GLN A 579 -30.05 12.63 -0.12
C GLN A 579 -28.55 12.66 -0.42
N ALA A 580 -27.80 11.62 -0.04
CA ALA A 580 -26.39 11.50 -0.42
C ALA A 580 -26.21 11.43 -1.95
N LYS A 581 -27.07 10.67 -2.64
CA LYS A 581 -27.07 10.59 -4.09
C LYS A 581 -27.41 11.92 -4.76
N VAL A 582 -28.43 12.63 -4.27
CA VAL A 582 -28.81 13.94 -4.83
C VAL A 582 -27.70 14.97 -4.65
N ARG A 583 -27.09 15.05 -3.46
CA ARG A 583 -25.92 15.92 -3.19
C ARG A 583 -24.76 15.65 -4.15
N PHE A 584 -24.51 14.38 -4.48
CA PHE A 584 -23.50 14.03 -5.48
C PHE A 584 -23.78 14.69 -6.84
N TYR A 585 -25.03 14.65 -7.32
CA TYR A 585 -25.38 15.32 -8.58
C TYR A 585 -25.32 16.84 -8.45
N SER A 586 -25.87 17.44 -7.39
CA SER A 586 -25.80 18.89 -7.18
C SER A 586 -24.35 19.39 -7.28
N SER A 587 -23.42 18.74 -6.58
CA SER A 587 -22.00 19.05 -6.66
C SER A 587 -21.40 18.77 -8.06
N ALA A 588 -21.81 17.69 -8.74
CA ALA A 588 -21.29 17.36 -10.07
C ALA A 588 -21.70 18.37 -11.15
N TYR A 589 -22.93 18.89 -11.09
CA TYR A 589 -23.39 19.97 -11.97
C TYR A 589 -22.63 21.27 -11.68
N ALA A 590 -22.40 21.58 -10.40
CA ALA A 590 -21.65 22.78 -10.03
C ALA A 590 -20.19 22.74 -10.49
N CYS A 591 -19.51 21.59 -10.33
CA CYS A 591 -18.17 21.38 -10.86
C CYS A 591 -18.10 21.57 -12.39
N GLN A 592 -19.07 21.04 -13.14
CA GLN A 592 -19.13 21.18 -14.60
C GLN A 592 -19.37 22.63 -15.03
N MET A 593 -20.28 23.34 -14.35
CA MET A 593 -20.54 24.76 -14.61
C MET A 593 -19.32 25.62 -14.28
N ALA A 594 -18.63 25.33 -13.18
CA ALA A 594 -17.40 26.01 -12.77
C ALA A 594 -16.26 25.80 -13.78
N TYR A 595 -16.10 24.57 -14.30
CA TYR A 595 -15.16 24.29 -15.38
C TYR A 595 -15.46 25.19 -16.60
N PHE A 596 -16.71 25.21 -17.05
CA PHE A 596 -17.10 26.01 -18.21
C PHE A 596 -16.91 27.52 -17.98
N PHE A 597 -17.23 28.00 -16.78
CA PHE A 597 -16.97 29.38 -16.38
C PHE A 597 -15.50 29.75 -16.52
N ASN A 598 -14.60 28.91 -16.01
CA ASN A 598 -13.15 29.15 -16.11
C ASN A 598 -12.65 29.17 -17.56
N GLN A 599 -13.24 28.34 -18.42
CA GLN A 599 -12.93 28.33 -19.85
C GLN A 599 -13.39 29.63 -20.53
N LYS A 600 -14.57 30.16 -20.17
CA LYS A 600 -15.05 31.46 -20.66
C LYS A 600 -14.24 32.63 -20.11
N LEU A 601 -13.78 32.58 -18.86
CA LEU A 601 -12.84 33.58 -18.36
C LEU A 601 -11.54 33.60 -19.18
N LYS A 602 -11.02 32.43 -19.55
CA LYS A 602 -9.85 32.34 -20.42
C LYS A 602 -10.13 32.90 -21.82
N GLU A 603 -11.24 32.50 -22.43
CA GLU A 603 -11.66 32.95 -23.77
C GLU A 603 -11.81 34.47 -23.85
N TYR A 604 -12.41 35.08 -22.82
CA TYR A 604 -12.59 36.53 -22.74
C TYR A 604 -11.40 37.27 -22.14
N ASN A 605 -10.28 36.59 -21.87
CA ASN A 605 -9.08 37.16 -21.25
C ASN A 605 -9.32 37.86 -19.90
N LEU A 606 -10.23 37.31 -19.10
CA LEU A 606 -10.66 37.84 -17.79
C LEU A 606 -9.96 37.18 -16.60
N LEU A 607 -9.02 36.25 -16.83
CA LEU A 607 -8.31 35.56 -15.74
C LEU A 607 -7.43 36.49 -14.87
N ASN A 608 -7.13 37.71 -15.36
CA ASN A 608 -6.42 38.74 -14.59
C ASN A 608 -7.37 39.72 -13.88
N GLU A 609 -8.68 39.57 -14.05
CA GLU A 609 -9.70 40.46 -13.48
C GLU A 609 -10.71 39.70 -12.61
N MET A 610 -10.87 38.41 -12.87
CA MET A 610 -11.79 37.52 -12.20
C MET A 610 -11.04 36.29 -11.71
N GLN A 611 -11.26 35.94 -10.44
CA GLN A 611 -10.77 34.67 -9.93
C GLN A 611 -11.43 33.52 -10.73
N PRO A 612 -10.78 32.37 -10.93
CA PRO A 612 -11.45 31.16 -11.38
C PRO A 612 -12.18 30.49 -10.21
N ILE A 613 -13.34 29.87 -10.43
CA ILE A 613 -14.09 29.12 -9.40
C ILE A 613 -13.87 27.62 -9.57
N PHE A 614 -13.69 26.91 -8.47
CA PHE A 614 -13.69 25.45 -8.44
C PHE A 614 -14.69 24.95 -7.39
N TYR A 615 -15.12 23.71 -7.53
CA TYR A 615 -15.86 23.00 -6.50
C TYR A 615 -15.08 21.78 -6.02
N ALA A 616 -15.16 21.49 -4.73
CA ALA A 616 -14.65 20.25 -4.15
C ALA A 616 -15.25 19.05 -4.90
N HIS A 617 -14.41 18.19 -5.46
CA HIS A 617 -14.91 17.12 -6.33
C HIS A 617 -15.75 16.10 -5.53
N PRO A 618 -17.00 15.83 -5.96
CA PRO A 618 -17.90 14.92 -5.29
C PRO A 618 -17.60 13.46 -5.61
N ILE A 619 -17.81 12.60 -4.62
CA ILE A 619 -17.64 11.16 -4.69
C ILE A 619 -18.79 10.50 -3.95
N LEU A 620 -19.45 9.54 -4.58
CA LEU A 620 -20.51 8.75 -3.97
C LEU A 620 -19.98 7.35 -3.69
N TYR A 621 -19.86 6.99 -2.42
CA TYR A 621 -19.38 5.68 -1.99
C TYR A 621 -20.55 4.73 -1.77
N ASN A 622 -20.35 3.46 -2.12
CA ASN A 622 -21.22 2.35 -1.75
C ASN A 622 -20.39 1.34 -0.95
N LEU A 623 -20.60 1.32 0.35
CA LEU A 623 -19.84 0.60 1.37
C LEU A 623 -20.20 -0.88 1.43
N GLU A 624 -19.20 -1.76 1.57
CA GLU A 624 -19.39 -3.20 1.82
C GLU A 624 -20.06 -3.43 3.18
N LYS A 625 -19.71 -2.60 4.18
CA LYS A 625 -20.34 -2.60 5.51
C LYS A 625 -20.98 -1.25 5.78
N PRO A 626 -22.24 -1.20 6.23
CA PRO A 626 -22.91 0.07 6.54
C PRO A 626 -22.16 0.88 7.60
N PHE A 627 -22.18 2.21 7.46
CA PHE A 627 -21.67 3.16 8.44
C PHE A 627 -22.85 4.01 8.94
N TYR A 628 -23.15 3.96 10.25
CA TYR A 628 -24.38 4.49 10.84
C TYR A 628 -25.69 3.99 10.17
N GLY A 629 -25.65 2.81 9.55
CA GLY A 629 -26.77 2.21 8.81
C GLY A 629 -26.76 2.48 7.31
N MET A 630 -26.02 3.49 6.84
CA MET A 630 -25.92 3.82 5.41
C MET A 630 -24.89 2.95 4.70
N LYS A 631 -25.26 2.34 3.57
CA LYS A 631 -24.33 1.79 2.59
C LYS A 631 -23.90 2.84 1.58
N GLN A 632 -24.81 3.72 1.16
CA GLN A 632 -24.47 4.76 0.18
C GLN A 632 -24.19 6.09 0.87
N ILE A 633 -22.99 6.65 0.69
CA ILE A 633 -22.52 7.85 1.42
C ILE A 633 -21.88 8.86 0.47
N TYR A 634 -22.27 10.13 0.60
CA TYR A 634 -21.65 11.24 -0.10
C TYR A 634 -20.35 11.63 0.59
N GLY A 635 -19.31 11.82 -0.21
CA GLY A 635 -18.09 12.46 0.21
C GLY A 635 -17.57 13.43 -0.83
N GLU A 636 -16.60 14.22 -0.44
CA GLU A 636 -15.93 15.18 -1.31
C GLU A 636 -14.48 15.35 -0.88
N THR A 637 -13.67 15.94 -1.76
CA THR A 637 -12.25 16.16 -1.48
C THR A 637 -12.08 17.09 -0.28
N PHE A 638 -11.24 16.69 0.69
CA PHE A 638 -11.02 17.50 1.88
C PHE A 638 -10.23 18.77 1.51
N LEU A 639 -10.80 19.94 1.83
CA LEU A 639 -10.18 21.24 1.61
C LEU A 639 -9.18 21.54 2.74
N ASN A 640 -7.97 20.97 2.68
CA ASN A 640 -6.90 21.29 3.64
C ASN A 640 -6.15 22.56 3.23
N ILE A 641 -6.86 23.69 3.21
CA ILE A 641 -6.31 24.97 2.75
C ILE A 641 -6.20 25.90 3.96
N GLN A 642 -5.16 26.74 4.03
CA GLN A 642 -4.93 27.68 5.14
C GLN A 642 -5.99 28.80 5.26
N TYR A 643 -7.06 28.75 4.46
CA TYR A 643 -8.12 29.75 4.43
C TYR A 643 -9.35 29.30 5.21
N LYS A 644 -9.99 30.28 5.86
CA LYS A 644 -11.24 30.09 6.58
C LYS A 644 -12.36 29.71 5.59
N PHE A 645 -13.25 28.83 6.03
CA PHE A 645 -14.49 28.53 5.30
C PHE A 645 -15.47 29.71 5.44
N GLU A 646 -15.91 30.28 4.33
CA GLU A 646 -16.81 31.43 4.28
C GLU A 646 -18.04 31.16 3.42
N LYS A 647 -19.17 31.78 3.78
CA LYS A 647 -20.40 31.79 2.98
C LYS A 647 -20.55 33.14 2.30
N HIS A 648 -20.61 33.15 0.98
CA HIS A 648 -20.75 34.35 0.14
C HIS A 648 -22.20 34.63 -0.21
N THR A 649 -22.96 33.59 -0.54
CA THR A 649 -24.42 33.65 -0.71
C THR A 649 -25.07 32.48 0.00
N ASN A 650 -26.38 32.53 0.25
CA ASN A 650 -27.15 31.35 0.66
C ASN A 650 -28.11 30.91 -0.45
N ASN A 651 -29.01 29.98 -0.16
CA ASN A 651 -30.10 29.58 -1.06
C ASN A 651 -31.38 30.42 -0.88
N ASP A 652 -31.31 31.54 -0.18
CA ASP A 652 -32.42 32.43 0.14
C ASP A 652 -32.03 33.90 -0.16
N ASN A 653 -32.12 34.84 0.79
CA ASN A 653 -31.91 36.26 0.50
C ASN A 653 -30.51 36.80 0.83
N TYR A 654 -29.64 36.00 1.45
CA TYR A 654 -28.34 36.48 1.93
C TYR A 654 -27.30 36.54 0.81
N CYS A 655 -26.63 37.68 0.71
CA CYS A 655 -25.39 37.88 -0.05
C CYS A 655 -24.44 38.75 0.78
N LYS A 656 -23.21 38.29 0.98
CA LYS A 656 -22.15 39.05 1.65
C LYS A 656 -21.84 40.31 0.81
N PRO A 657 -21.64 41.48 1.45
CA PRO A 657 -21.13 42.66 0.77
C PRO A 657 -19.86 42.32 -0.04
N ASP A 658 -19.68 42.98 -1.17
CA ASP A 658 -18.53 42.80 -2.08
C ASP A 658 -18.35 41.39 -2.69
N SER A 659 -19.33 40.49 -2.54
CA SER A 659 -19.35 39.18 -3.23
C SER A 659 -19.92 39.27 -4.66
N TYR A 660 -19.67 40.39 -5.34
CA TYR A 660 -20.17 40.67 -6.70
C TYR A 660 -19.60 39.69 -7.74
N TYR A 661 -18.38 39.18 -7.51
CA TYR A 661 -17.76 38.13 -8.31
C TYR A 661 -18.53 36.80 -8.20
N PHE A 662 -18.87 36.37 -6.99
CA PHE A 662 -19.62 35.13 -6.74
C PHE A 662 -21.04 35.21 -7.32
N THR A 663 -21.73 36.34 -7.13
CA THR A 663 -23.06 36.53 -7.73
C THR A 663 -23.02 36.64 -9.26
N ALA A 664 -21.92 37.10 -9.86
CA ALA A 664 -21.71 37.04 -11.31
C ALA A 664 -21.57 35.59 -11.80
N PHE A 665 -20.95 34.70 -11.04
CA PHE A 665 -20.94 33.26 -11.33
C PHE A 665 -22.35 32.63 -11.24
N SER A 666 -23.14 32.99 -10.23
CA SER A 666 -24.56 32.59 -10.18
C SER A 666 -25.31 33.06 -11.43
N HIS A 667 -25.17 34.34 -11.82
CA HIS A 667 -25.77 34.85 -13.05
C HIS A 667 -25.26 34.10 -14.30
N PHE A 668 -23.96 33.85 -14.40
CA PHE A 668 -23.38 33.04 -15.48
C PHE A 668 -24.05 31.67 -15.57
N SER A 669 -24.25 30.97 -14.43
CA SER A 669 -24.91 29.67 -14.41
C SER A 669 -26.35 29.73 -14.91
N TYR A 670 -27.08 30.80 -14.59
CA TYR A 670 -28.44 31.04 -15.08
C TYR A 670 -28.48 31.32 -16.59
N TYR A 671 -27.60 32.18 -17.08
CA TYR A 671 -27.54 32.54 -18.49
C TYR A 671 -27.11 31.35 -19.36
N TYR A 672 -25.98 30.72 -19.04
CA TYR A 672 -25.42 29.65 -19.86
C TYR A 672 -26.20 28.35 -19.74
N SER A 673 -26.97 28.11 -18.68
CA SER A 673 -27.94 27.00 -18.64
C SER A 673 -29.23 27.29 -19.40
N GLN A 674 -29.35 28.43 -20.11
CA GLN A 674 -30.59 28.86 -20.75
C GLN A 674 -31.78 28.96 -19.78
N LYS A 675 -31.51 29.52 -18.59
CA LYS A 675 -32.49 29.74 -17.52
C LYS A 675 -33.01 28.47 -16.84
N LEU A 676 -32.39 27.31 -17.09
CA LEU A 676 -32.82 26.04 -16.50
C LEU A 676 -32.42 25.89 -15.04
N LEU A 677 -31.27 26.45 -14.65
CA LEU A 677 -30.77 26.38 -13.28
C LEU A 677 -30.00 27.62 -12.88
N VAL A 678 -29.95 27.92 -11.58
CA VAL A 678 -28.99 28.87 -11.00
C VAL A 678 -28.31 28.26 -9.78
N ILE A 679 -26.99 28.39 -9.73
CA ILE A 679 -26.18 27.92 -8.61
C ILE A 679 -26.12 29.02 -7.55
N THR A 680 -26.51 28.67 -6.34
CA THR A 680 -26.59 29.51 -5.13
C THR A 680 -25.89 28.81 -3.96
N ASP A 681 -26.00 29.37 -2.76
CA ASP A 681 -25.28 28.91 -1.56
C ASP A 681 -23.76 28.77 -1.81
N LEU A 682 -23.16 29.82 -2.37
CA LEU A 682 -21.75 29.85 -2.69
C LEU A 682 -20.94 29.97 -1.40
N GLN A 683 -20.33 28.87 -0.97
CA GLN A 683 -19.56 28.77 0.27
C GLN A 683 -18.32 27.89 0.08
N GLY A 684 -17.23 28.17 0.78
CA GLY A 684 -15.98 27.44 0.60
C GLY A 684 -14.77 28.12 1.21
N CYS A 685 -13.59 27.69 0.78
CA CYS A 685 -12.30 28.26 1.16
C CYS A 685 -11.71 29.00 -0.04
N ASN A 686 -11.60 30.33 0.05
CA ASN A 686 -11.14 31.18 -1.05
C ASN A 686 -11.98 30.96 -2.33
N ASN A 687 -11.36 30.60 -3.45
CA ASN A 687 -12.02 30.38 -4.73
C ASN A 687 -12.42 28.90 -4.98
N ILE A 688 -12.30 28.05 -3.95
CA ILE A 688 -12.72 26.64 -3.98
C ILE A 688 -13.97 26.47 -3.11
N LEU A 689 -15.09 26.18 -3.76
CA LEU A 689 -16.43 26.09 -3.19
C LEU A 689 -16.83 24.65 -2.84
N SER A 690 -17.84 24.50 -2.00
CA SER A 690 -18.44 23.24 -1.57
C SER A 690 -19.94 23.44 -1.28
N ASP A 691 -20.70 22.34 -1.20
CA ASP A 691 -22.13 22.33 -0.86
C ASP A 691 -22.97 23.36 -1.65
N PRO A 692 -22.98 23.29 -2.99
CA PRO A 692 -23.82 24.16 -3.80
C PRO A 692 -25.29 23.88 -3.54
N SER A 693 -26.12 24.92 -3.62
CA SER A 693 -27.57 24.79 -3.74
C SER A 693 -28.00 25.19 -5.15
N ILE A 694 -28.62 24.27 -5.90
CA ILE A 694 -29.05 24.53 -7.28
C ILE A 694 -30.56 24.73 -7.31
N GLN A 695 -31.00 25.91 -7.77
CA GLN A 695 -32.42 26.23 -7.97
C GLN A 695 -32.78 25.92 -9.42
N THR A 696 -33.80 25.09 -9.65
CA THR A 696 -34.21 24.64 -10.98
C THR A 696 -35.48 25.32 -11.48
N SER A 697 -35.57 25.51 -12.80
CA SER A 697 -36.80 25.98 -13.43
C SER A 697 -37.86 24.89 -13.47
N GLN A 698 -39.14 25.27 -13.37
CA GLN A 698 -40.27 24.36 -13.57
C GLN A 698 -40.29 23.71 -14.96
N GLN A 699 -39.59 24.28 -15.94
CA GLN A 699 -39.49 23.75 -17.30
C GLN A 699 -38.55 22.54 -17.41
N TRP A 700 -37.84 22.20 -16.34
CA TRP A 700 -36.84 21.15 -16.31
C TRP A 700 -37.02 20.22 -15.11
N GLN A 701 -37.69 19.09 -15.33
CA GLN A 701 -37.82 18.05 -14.33
C GLN A 701 -36.48 17.32 -14.17
N SER A 702 -35.79 17.57 -13.07
CA SER A 702 -34.43 17.11 -12.83
C SER A 702 -34.32 16.33 -11.53
N ILE A 703 -33.31 15.46 -11.41
CA ILE A 703 -32.97 14.81 -10.13
C ILE A 703 -32.59 15.83 -9.04
N LEU A 704 -32.16 17.03 -9.46
CA LEU A 704 -31.85 18.15 -8.57
C LEU A 704 -33.11 18.67 -7.86
N ASP A 705 -34.32 18.36 -8.34
CA ASP A 705 -35.58 18.74 -7.68
C ASP A 705 -35.80 18.02 -6.34
N GLU A 706 -35.06 16.94 -6.08
CA GLU A 706 -35.10 16.17 -4.84
C GLU A 706 -34.14 16.73 -3.76
N ASP A 707 -33.34 17.74 -4.10
CA ASP A 707 -32.44 18.39 -3.16
C ASP A 707 -33.26 19.27 -2.21
N LEU A 708 -33.12 19.04 -0.90
CA LEU A 708 -33.89 19.78 0.11
C LEU A 708 -33.60 21.29 0.10
N THR A 709 -32.47 21.71 -0.49
CA THR A 709 -32.09 23.12 -0.62
C THR A 709 -32.68 23.79 -1.86
N ASN A 710 -33.23 23.01 -2.80
CA ASN A 710 -33.81 23.49 -4.05
C ASN A 710 -35.25 23.97 -3.85
N GLN A 711 -35.42 25.29 -3.86
CA GLN A 711 -36.71 25.99 -3.80
C GLN A 711 -37.31 26.25 -5.20
N LYS A 712 -36.70 25.68 -6.25
CA LYS A 712 -37.14 25.76 -7.64
C LYS A 712 -37.25 27.22 -8.11
N GLU A 713 -38.33 27.57 -8.82
CA GLU A 713 -38.58 28.93 -9.32
C GLU A 713 -38.56 30.00 -8.21
N ILE A 714 -38.99 29.66 -6.98
CA ILE A 714 -38.93 30.61 -5.86
C ILE A 714 -37.48 30.99 -5.55
N GLY A 715 -36.56 30.02 -5.61
CA GLY A 715 -35.14 30.25 -5.43
C GLY A 715 -34.54 31.12 -6.55
N ILE A 716 -34.94 30.88 -7.81
CA ILE A 716 -34.52 31.71 -8.96
C ILE A 716 -34.97 33.16 -8.79
N LEU A 717 -36.23 33.36 -8.36
CA LEU A 717 -36.78 34.69 -8.09
C LEU A 717 -36.02 35.39 -6.97
N LYS A 718 -35.76 34.72 -5.84
CA LYS A 718 -34.98 35.27 -4.72
C LYS A 718 -33.57 35.65 -5.15
N PHE A 719 -32.91 34.83 -5.96
CA PHE A 719 -31.62 35.16 -6.55
C PHE A 719 -31.69 36.47 -7.36
N SER A 720 -32.59 36.56 -8.35
CA SER A 720 -32.67 37.72 -9.24
C SER A 720 -33.11 39.02 -8.54
N GLN A 721 -33.97 38.92 -7.51
CA GLN A 721 -34.52 40.09 -6.83
C GLN A 721 -33.66 40.58 -5.67
N ASN A 722 -33.02 39.66 -4.94
CA ASN A 722 -32.38 39.97 -3.67
C ASN A 722 -30.86 39.79 -3.71
N GLN A 723 -30.35 38.69 -4.29
CA GLN A 723 -28.92 38.42 -4.35
C GLN A 723 -28.21 39.13 -5.51
N HIS A 724 -28.86 39.22 -6.67
CA HIS A 724 -28.31 39.77 -7.91
C HIS A 724 -29.23 40.83 -8.53
N LYS A 725 -29.67 41.80 -7.71
CA LYS A 725 -30.57 42.88 -8.13
C LYS A 725 -30.00 43.74 -9.27
N ASN A 726 -28.69 43.98 -9.27
CA ASN A 726 -27.98 44.77 -10.30
C ASN A 726 -26.83 43.95 -10.88
N CYS A 727 -26.73 43.92 -12.21
CA CYS A 727 -25.57 43.35 -12.89
C CYS A 727 -24.32 44.19 -12.58
N SER A 728 -23.21 43.51 -12.33
CA SER A 728 -21.89 44.13 -12.15
C SER A 728 -21.18 44.28 -13.50
N TYR A 729 -20.12 45.10 -13.52
CA TYR A 729 -19.21 45.21 -14.67
C TYR A 729 -18.66 43.85 -15.15
N LEU A 730 -18.48 42.88 -14.24
CA LEU A 730 -18.05 41.53 -14.59
C LEU A 730 -19.10 40.78 -15.43
N CYS A 731 -20.39 40.99 -15.16
CA CYS A 731 -21.48 40.40 -15.94
C CYS A 731 -21.47 40.94 -17.38
N GLU A 732 -21.17 42.23 -17.53
CA GLU A 732 -21.03 42.88 -18.84
C GLU A 732 -19.82 42.33 -19.61
N LYS A 733 -18.66 42.19 -18.95
CA LYS A 733 -17.45 41.60 -19.56
C LYS A 733 -17.64 40.15 -19.97
N LEU A 734 -18.42 39.39 -19.21
CA LEU A 734 -18.84 38.03 -19.55
C LEU A 734 -19.94 37.96 -20.63
N LYS A 735 -20.42 39.12 -21.10
CA LYS A 735 -21.48 39.27 -22.11
C LYS A 735 -22.80 38.59 -21.71
N LEU A 736 -23.12 38.60 -20.42
CA LEU A 736 -24.36 38.02 -19.91
C LEU A 736 -25.56 38.92 -20.25
N SER A 737 -26.72 38.34 -20.55
CA SER A 737 -27.95 39.14 -20.73
C SER A 737 -28.31 39.85 -19.44
N GLN A 738 -28.60 41.16 -19.50
CA GLN A 738 -28.99 41.91 -18.30
C GLN A 738 -30.27 41.35 -17.65
N LEU A 739 -30.17 40.97 -16.37
CA LEU A 739 -31.33 40.60 -15.55
C LEU A 739 -32.05 41.82 -14.97
N SER A 740 -31.39 42.98 -14.93
CA SER A 740 -31.98 44.24 -14.48
C SER A 740 -31.51 45.43 -15.33
N GLN A 741 -32.27 46.52 -15.25
CA GLN A 741 -32.08 47.71 -16.11
C GLN A 741 -30.89 48.60 -15.69
N ASN A 742 -30.25 48.35 -14.55
CA ASN A 742 -29.22 49.22 -13.99
C ASN A 742 -27.88 48.46 -13.84
N LEU A 743 -26.82 49.01 -14.44
CA LEU A 743 -25.44 48.56 -14.26
C LEU A 743 -24.81 49.28 -13.06
N ASP A 744 -24.27 48.53 -12.11
CA ASP A 744 -23.58 49.10 -10.94
C ASP A 744 -22.06 49.16 -11.18
N GLN A 745 -21.57 50.32 -11.64
CA GLN A 745 -20.15 50.55 -11.93
C GLN A 745 -19.28 50.66 -10.67
N ASN A 746 -19.87 50.93 -9.50
CA ASN A 746 -19.14 51.12 -8.24
C ASN A 746 -18.65 49.79 -7.62
N LYS A 747 -19.06 48.64 -8.16
CA LYS A 747 -18.62 47.31 -7.73
C LYS A 747 -17.36 46.80 -8.43
N CYS A 748 -16.63 47.69 -9.13
CA CYS A 748 -15.35 47.38 -9.75
C CYS A 748 -14.22 47.74 -8.78
N SER A 749 -13.98 46.94 -7.74
CA SER A 749 -12.73 47.06 -7.00
C SER A 749 -11.61 46.34 -7.74
N ASP A 750 -10.38 46.85 -7.62
CA ASP A 750 -9.17 46.13 -8.05
C ASP A 750 -9.13 44.80 -7.29
N VAL A 751 -9.60 43.71 -7.91
CA VAL A 751 -9.58 42.39 -7.29
C VAL A 751 -8.12 41.96 -7.19
N GLN A 752 -7.59 41.95 -5.98
CA GLN A 752 -6.26 41.39 -5.72
C GLN A 752 -6.32 39.88 -5.96
N LEU A 753 -5.76 39.43 -7.09
CA LEU A 753 -5.60 38.01 -7.45
C LEU A 753 -4.41 37.39 -6.69
N GLN A 754 -4.49 37.34 -5.37
CA GLN A 754 -3.47 36.73 -4.54
C GLN A 754 -3.88 35.31 -4.13
N HIS A 755 -2.95 34.37 -4.23
CA HIS A 755 -3.09 32.99 -3.76
C HIS A 755 -4.26 32.18 -4.35
N ILE A 756 -4.41 32.22 -5.68
CA ILE A 756 -5.41 31.40 -6.39
C ILE A 756 -5.10 29.92 -6.18
N CYS A 757 -6.09 29.19 -5.68
CA CYS A 757 -6.04 27.74 -5.58
C CYS A 757 -6.86 27.12 -6.72
N GLY A 758 -6.45 25.97 -7.23
CA GLY A 758 -7.17 25.22 -8.24
C GLY A 758 -7.26 23.75 -7.86
N ILE A 759 -8.14 23.03 -8.55
CA ILE A 759 -8.18 21.57 -8.49
C ILE A 759 -7.95 21.06 -9.91
N CYS A 760 -6.98 20.17 -10.09
CA CYS A 760 -6.72 19.59 -11.39
C CYS A 760 -7.87 18.68 -11.83
N TYR A 761 -8.56 18.98 -12.93
CA TYR A 761 -9.70 18.16 -13.37
C TYR A 761 -9.35 16.74 -13.82
N GLU A 762 -8.06 16.42 -14.06
CA GLU A 762 -7.62 15.07 -14.47
C GLU A 762 -7.33 14.13 -13.29
N CYS A 763 -6.69 14.67 -12.25
CA CYS A 763 -6.17 13.93 -11.12
C CYS A 763 -6.68 14.40 -9.75
N ASP A 764 -7.38 15.54 -9.74
CA ASP A 764 -7.97 16.22 -8.58
C ASP A 764 -6.97 16.65 -7.51
N GLU A 765 -5.70 16.76 -7.89
CA GLU A 765 -4.68 17.37 -7.04
C GLU A 765 -4.97 18.86 -6.89
N PHE A 766 -4.81 19.37 -5.67
CA PHE A 766 -4.81 20.81 -5.45
C PHE A 766 -3.60 21.43 -6.15
N VAL A 767 -3.84 22.54 -6.83
CA VAL A 767 -2.83 23.33 -7.51
C VAL A 767 -2.81 24.68 -6.82
N SER A 768 -1.74 24.99 -6.10
CA SER A 768 -1.51 26.33 -5.55
C SER A 768 -0.43 27.00 -6.38
N GLU A 769 -0.77 28.07 -7.09
CA GLU A 769 0.24 28.93 -7.72
C GLU A 769 0.12 30.34 -7.14
N ASP A 770 1.24 30.86 -6.64
CA ASP A 770 1.36 32.29 -6.31
C ASP A 770 1.40 33.07 -7.64
N PHE A 771 0.36 33.87 -7.88
CA PHE A 771 0.18 34.71 -9.08
C PHE A 771 1.36 35.69 -9.32
N ASP A 772 2.17 35.96 -8.30
CA ASP A 772 3.04 37.15 -8.19
C ASP A 772 4.55 36.92 -8.39
N LYS A 773 5.01 35.72 -8.77
CA LYS A 773 6.46 35.50 -8.97
C LYS A 773 6.98 35.68 -10.40
N THR A 774 6.14 36.05 -11.36
CA THR A 774 6.63 36.50 -12.67
C THR A 774 6.93 38.00 -12.61
N PRO A 775 8.16 38.45 -12.88
CA PRO A 775 8.49 39.87 -12.86
C PRO A 775 7.53 40.64 -13.77
N TYR A 776 6.92 41.68 -13.24
CA TYR A 776 6.16 42.66 -14.01
C TYR A 776 7.16 43.41 -14.89
N ASP A 777 7.37 42.93 -16.12
CA ASP A 777 8.13 43.66 -17.12
C ASP A 777 7.24 44.81 -17.61
N LYS A 778 7.58 46.04 -17.21
CA LYS A 778 6.84 47.25 -17.56
C LYS A 778 6.92 47.57 -19.07
N ASP A 779 7.87 46.96 -19.78
CA ASP A 779 8.17 47.28 -21.19
C ASP A 779 7.82 46.14 -22.16
N ALA A 780 7.53 44.93 -21.66
CA ALA A 780 7.10 43.82 -22.52
C ALA A 780 5.58 43.85 -22.72
N LYS A 781 5.14 44.01 -23.98
CA LYS A 781 3.76 43.72 -24.42
C LYS A 781 3.34 42.33 -23.90
N ILE A 782 2.53 42.34 -22.84
CA ILE A 782 1.75 41.26 -22.22
C ILE A 782 2.02 39.88 -22.84
N GLN A 783 2.96 39.11 -22.28
CA GLN A 783 2.83 37.66 -22.40
C GLN A 783 1.71 37.21 -21.45
N PRO A 784 0.62 36.62 -21.95
CA PRO A 784 -0.47 36.18 -21.07
C PRO A 784 0.08 35.14 -20.09
N LYS A 785 -0.06 35.39 -18.78
CA LYS A 785 0.21 34.40 -17.73
C LYS A 785 -0.55 33.13 -18.10
N LYS A 786 0.16 32.03 -18.34
CA LYS A 786 -0.45 30.74 -18.69
C LYS A 786 -1.01 30.10 -17.43
N PHE A 787 -2.26 30.40 -17.09
CA PHE A 787 -3.02 29.63 -16.10
C PHE A 787 -3.28 28.23 -16.64
N THR A 788 -2.58 27.23 -16.12
CA THR A 788 -2.87 25.82 -16.40
C THR A 788 -3.59 25.20 -15.21
N PHE A 789 -4.86 24.85 -15.38
CA PHE A 789 -5.65 24.11 -14.39
C PHE A 789 -5.25 22.63 -14.26
N LYS A 790 -4.05 22.26 -14.71
CA LYS A 790 -3.48 20.92 -14.56
C LYS A 790 -2.32 21.00 -13.59
N CYS A 791 -2.19 20.02 -12.71
CA CYS A 791 -1.02 19.95 -11.85
C CYS A 791 0.23 19.62 -12.69
N ASN A 792 1.41 20.02 -12.21
CA ASN A 792 2.70 19.76 -12.87
C ASN A 792 2.90 18.29 -13.24
N PHE A 793 2.41 17.38 -12.40
CA PHE A 793 2.46 15.94 -12.69
C PHE A 793 1.68 15.57 -13.97
N CYS A 794 0.46 16.08 -14.12
CA CYS A 794 -0.38 15.77 -15.30
C CYS A 794 0.11 16.50 -16.56
N LEU A 795 0.72 17.68 -16.40
CA LEU A 795 1.38 18.37 -17.50
C LEU A 795 2.57 17.56 -18.03
N ASN A 796 3.46 17.10 -17.15
CA ASN A 796 4.64 16.32 -17.54
C ASN A 796 4.30 14.93 -18.11
N GLU A 797 3.22 14.28 -17.64
CA GLU A 797 2.76 13.01 -18.23
C GLU A 797 2.19 13.20 -19.65
N ALA A 798 1.47 14.30 -19.91
CA ALA A 798 0.90 14.55 -21.23
C ALA A 798 1.95 14.71 -22.33
N GLU A 799 3.17 15.13 -21.97
CA GLU A 799 4.31 15.27 -22.88
C GLU A 799 4.99 13.93 -23.24
N ASN A 800 4.67 12.84 -22.53
CA ASN A 800 5.30 11.52 -22.69
C ASN A 800 4.27 10.40 -22.97
N PRO A 801 3.68 10.34 -24.19
CA PRO A 801 2.65 9.36 -24.53
C PRO A 801 3.21 7.94 -24.60
N VAL A 802 2.40 6.96 -24.19
CA VAL A 802 2.80 5.55 -24.18
C VAL A 802 2.00 4.75 -25.21
N LYS A 803 2.71 3.91 -25.98
CA LYS A 803 2.17 3.07 -27.05
C LYS A 803 1.85 1.68 -26.51
N TYR A 804 0.65 1.17 -26.80
CA TYR A 804 0.21 -0.17 -26.39
C TYR A 804 -0.47 -0.91 -27.53
N GLU A 805 -0.41 -2.24 -27.51
CA GLU A 805 -1.09 -3.11 -28.46
C GLU A 805 -2.44 -3.60 -27.91
N CYS A 806 -3.50 -3.52 -28.72
CA CYS A 806 -4.84 -3.95 -28.32
C CYS A 806 -5.01 -5.47 -28.46
N ARG A 807 -5.21 -6.18 -27.37
CA ARG A 807 -5.49 -7.63 -27.33
C ARG A 807 -6.75 -8.06 -28.10
N CYS A 808 -7.66 -7.15 -28.44
CA CYS A 808 -8.88 -7.48 -29.19
C CYS A 808 -8.71 -7.39 -30.72
N CYS A 809 -7.74 -6.61 -31.21
CA CYS A 809 -7.58 -6.32 -32.64
C CYS A 809 -6.13 -6.14 -33.09
N ASP A 810 -5.17 -6.33 -32.19
CA ASP A 810 -3.72 -6.23 -32.34
C ASP A 810 -3.23 -4.88 -32.89
N LYS A 811 -4.11 -3.86 -32.93
CA LYS A 811 -3.74 -2.50 -33.32
C LYS A 811 -2.99 -1.79 -32.19
N ILE A 812 -1.91 -1.12 -32.56
CA ILE A 812 -1.20 -0.20 -31.68
C ILE A 812 -2.05 1.06 -31.47
N TYR A 813 -2.32 1.39 -30.21
CA TYR A 813 -3.00 2.62 -29.82
C TYR A 813 -2.12 3.38 -28.82
N ILE A 814 -2.25 4.71 -28.86
CA ILE A 814 -1.48 5.63 -28.04
C ILE A 814 -2.38 6.17 -26.95
N PHE A 815 -1.92 6.20 -25.71
CA PHE A 815 -2.58 6.96 -24.66
C PHE A 815 -1.66 8.02 -24.10
N GLN A 816 -2.26 9.17 -23.79
CA GLN A 816 -1.56 10.35 -23.30
C GLN A 816 -1.12 10.21 -21.83
N ASN A 817 -1.74 9.32 -21.05
CA ASN A 817 -1.49 9.21 -19.61
C ASN A 817 -1.73 7.77 -19.08
N ILE A 818 -0.71 7.16 -18.45
CA ILE A 818 -0.78 5.80 -17.86
C ILE A 818 -1.64 5.78 -16.59
N ASN A 819 -1.59 6.86 -15.81
CA ASN A 819 -2.40 7.05 -14.61
C ASN A 819 -3.88 7.21 -14.92
N GLN A 820 -4.27 7.72 -16.09
CA GLN A 820 -5.68 7.82 -16.47
C GLN A 820 -6.29 6.42 -16.67
N GLN A 821 -5.51 5.46 -17.19
CA GLN A 821 -5.95 4.06 -17.28
C GLN A 821 -5.90 3.32 -15.93
N LEU A 822 -4.90 3.59 -15.09
CA LEU A 822 -4.83 3.04 -13.73
C LEU A 822 -5.94 3.59 -12.82
N LYS A 823 -6.29 4.87 -12.96
CA LYS A 823 -7.38 5.56 -12.24
C LYS A 823 -8.76 5.21 -12.76
N ASN A 824 -8.90 4.93 -14.06
CA ASN A 824 -10.14 4.41 -14.64
C ASN A 824 -10.31 2.90 -14.41
N LEU A 825 -9.33 2.23 -13.78
CA LEU A 825 -9.33 0.79 -13.50
C LEU A 825 -9.66 -0.11 -14.71
N THR A 826 -9.50 0.39 -15.93
CA THR A 826 -9.77 -0.40 -17.14
C THR A 826 -8.56 -1.27 -17.45
N ASN A 827 -8.84 -2.54 -17.81
CA ASN A 827 -7.84 -3.47 -18.34
C ASN A 827 -6.95 -2.77 -19.38
N LEU A 828 -5.70 -2.53 -19.01
CA LEU A 828 -4.61 -2.31 -19.97
C LEU A 828 -4.74 -3.43 -21.01
N ASN A 829 -4.65 -3.08 -22.30
CA ASN A 829 -4.68 -3.97 -23.48
C ASN A 829 -5.96 -3.91 -24.35
N ASN A 830 -6.95 -3.02 -24.17
CA ASN A 830 -8.08 -2.90 -25.11
C ASN A 830 -8.24 -1.45 -25.62
N CYS A 831 -8.28 -1.25 -26.95
CA CYS A 831 -8.45 0.06 -27.59
C CYS A 831 -9.88 0.60 -27.50
N ASN A 832 -10.04 1.91 -27.70
CA ASN A 832 -11.34 2.58 -27.61
C ASN A 832 -12.33 2.15 -28.70
N GLU A 833 -11.87 1.81 -29.91
CA GLU A 833 -12.73 1.26 -30.98
C GLU A 833 -13.33 -0.10 -30.58
N CYS A 834 -12.51 -1.04 -30.10
CA CYS A 834 -13.00 -2.34 -29.64
C CYS A 834 -13.91 -2.23 -28.40
N LYS A 835 -13.76 -1.17 -27.61
CA LYS A 835 -14.67 -0.85 -26.50
C LYS A 835 -16.01 -0.26 -27.01
N ALA A 836 -15.95 0.68 -27.93
CA ALA A 836 -17.12 1.39 -28.46
C ALA A 836 -17.98 0.54 -29.41
N GLN A 837 -17.37 -0.39 -30.14
CA GLN A 837 -18.09 -1.34 -31.02
C GLN A 837 -18.75 -2.50 -30.24
N CYS A 838 -18.62 -2.53 -28.91
CA CYS A 838 -19.33 -3.47 -28.04
C CYS A 838 -20.80 -3.02 -27.85
N ASN A 839 -21.57 -3.04 -28.94
CA ASN A 839 -22.88 -2.38 -29.01
C ASN A 839 -24.10 -3.30 -28.81
N ASP A 840 -23.93 -4.50 -28.22
CA ASP A 840 -25.07 -5.36 -27.94
C ASP A 840 -24.91 -6.10 -26.60
N LYS A 841 -25.18 -5.37 -25.50
CA LYS A 841 -25.05 -5.85 -24.10
C LYS A 841 -25.93 -7.08 -23.77
N ASN A 842 -26.80 -7.51 -24.68
CA ASN A 842 -27.88 -8.46 -24.40
C ASN A 842 -27.91 -9.75 -25.22
N ARG A 843 -26.92 -10.04 -26.08
CA ARG A 843 -26.96 -11.33 -26.79
C ARG A 843 -25.80 -12.24 -26.43
N TYR A 844 -26.21 -13.25 -25.65
CA TYR A 844 -25.56 -14.54 -25.38
C TYR A 844 -24.71 -14.58 -24.10
N GLU A 845 -25.44 -14.70 -23.00
CA GLU A 845 -24.90 -15.08 -21.69
C GLU A 845 -24.61 -16.58 -21.68
N CYS A 846 -23.41 -16.94 -21.21
CA CYS A 846 -23.08 -18.34 -20.97
C CYS A 846 -24.02 -18.94 -19.93
N TYR A 847 -24.73 -20.00 -20.32
CA TYR A 847 -25.72 -20.65 -19.47
C TYR A 847 -25.15 -21.07 -18.10
N TYR A 848 -23.88 -21.50 -18.08
CA TYR A 848 -23.19 -21.99 -16.88
C TYR A 848 -22.44 -20.90 -16.10
N CYS A 849 -21.58 -20.12 -16.76
CA CYS A 849 -20.72 -19.15 -16.07
C CYS A 849 -21.28 -17.72 -16.02
N LYS A 850 -22.43 -17.48 -16.66
CA LYS A 850 -23.11 -16.18 -16.72
C LYS A 850 -22.28 -15.04 -17.37
N GLY A 851 -21.13 -15.36 -17.96
CA GLY A 851 -20.29 -14.43 -18.71
C GLY A 851 -20.87 -14.10 -20.09
N LYS A 852 -20.73 -12.85 -20.54
CA LYS A 852 -21.17 -12.36 -21.86
C LYS A 852 -19.97 -12.21 -22.79
N CYS A 853 -19.98 -12.84 -23.98
CA CYS A 853 -18.93 -12.70 -24.99
C CYS A 853 -19.52 -12.97 -26.38
N GLN A 854 -19.26 -12.16 -27.40
CA GLN A 854 -19.78 -12.46 -28.76
C GLN A 854 -18.83 -13.32 -29.61
N LYS A 855 -17.53 -13.37 -29.32
CA LYS A 855 -16.53 -14.03 -30.20
C LYS A 855 -16.17 -15.48 -29.84
N LEU A 856 -16.45 -15.93 -28.61
CA LEU A 856 -16.00 -17.23 -28.08
C LEU A 856 -17.14 -18.16 -27.62
N MET A 857 -18.39 -17.82 -27.95
CA MET A 857 -19.55 -18.62 -27.51
C MET A 857 -19.86 -19.71 -28.53
N LYS A 858 -19.88 -20.97 -28.08
CA LYS A 858 -20.43 -22.09 -28.83
C LYS A 858 -21.94 -22.18 -28.57
N THR A 859 -22.66 -22.61 -29.59
CA THR A 859 -24.12 -22.79 -29.53
C THR A 859 -24.46 -24.28 -29.42
N LEU A 860 -25.22 -24.63 -28.39
CA LEU A 860 -25.79 -25.96 -28.20
C LEU A 860 -27.27 -25.91 -28.55
N LYS A 861 -27.71 -26.72 -29.51
CA LYS A 861 -29.13 -26.95 -29.79
C LYS A 861 -29.57 -28.18 -29.03
N ILE A 862 -30.33 -27.96 -27.96
CA ILE A 862 -30.85 -29.04 -27.11
C ILE A 862 -32.37 -28.91 -27.15
N ASN A 863 -33.04 -29.86 -27.80
CA ASN A 863 -34.45 -29.76 -28.19
C ASN A 863 -34.70 -28.49 -29.02
N ASP A 864 -35.80 -27.76 -28.76
CA ASP A 864 -36.16 -26.48 -29.41
C ASP A 864 -35.47 -25.24 -28.78
N GLN A 865 -34.57 -25.44 -27.81
CA GLN A 865 -33.87 -24.35 -27.12
C GLN A 865 -32.42 -24.21 -27.60
N THR A 866 -32.04 -22.96 -27.85
CA THR A 866 -30.67 -22.59 -28.19
C THR A 866 -29.94 -22.10 -26.94
N ILE A 867 -28.91 -22.82 -26.52
CA ILE A 867 -28.13 -22.52 -25.32
C ILE A 867 -26.75 -22.04 -25.73
N TYR A 868 -26.33 -20.91 -25.16
CA TYR A 868 -25.01 -20.33 -25.40
C TYR A 868 -24.07 -20.74 -24.28
N VAL A 869 -22.90 -21.26 -24.63
CA VAL A 869 -21.85 -21.63 -23.67
C VAL A 869 -20.51 -21.05 -24.14
N CYS A 870 -19.71 -20.52 -23.23
CA CYS A 870 -18.36 -20.07 -23.60
C CYS A 870 -17.50 -21.28 -23.97
N GLU A 871 -16.43 -21.07 -24.73
CA GLU A 871 -15.51 -22.13 -25.15
C GLU A 871 -15.04 -23.00 -23.99
N ASN A 872 -14.73 -22.39 -22.84
CA ASN A 872 -14.34 -23.12 -21.63
C ASN A 872 -15.47 -24.02 -21.09
N ALA A 873 -16.72 -23.53 -21.08
CA ALA A 873 -17.85 -24.33 -20.63
C ALA A 873 -18.21 -25.45 -21.61
N TYR A 874 -18.05 -25.20 -22.91
CA TYR A 874 -18.22 -26.21 -23.95
C TYR A 874 -17.21 -27.35 -23.78
N GLN A 875 -15.92 -27.03 -23.60
CA GLN A 875 -14.87 -28.01 -23.36
C GLN A 875 -15.09 -28.77 -22.04
N TYR A 876 -15.52 -28.07 -21.00
CA TYR A 876 -15.81 -28.68 -19.70
C TYR A 876 -16.94 -29.70 -19.76
N LEU A 877 -18.00 -29.42 -20.52
CA LEU A 877 -19.08 -30.36 -20.78
C LEU A 877 -18.60 -31.58 -21.58
N GLN A 878 -17.72 -31.41 -22.56
CA GLN A 878 -17.19 -32.53 -23.35
C GLN A 878 -16.41 -33.55 -22.50
N ALA A 879 -15.88 -33.14 -21.35
CA ALA A 879 -15.17 -33.99 -20.41
C ALA A 879 -16.08 -34.78 -19.46
N PHE A 880 -17.41 -34.57 -19.48
CA PHE A 880 -18.31 -35.26 -18.57
C PHE A 880 -18.57 -36.70 -19.04
N SER A 881 -18.57 -37.65 -18.10
CA SER A 881 -19.09 -39.00 -18.30
C SER A 881 -20.18 -39.30 -17.27
N CYS A 882 -21.16 -40.11 -17.68
CA CYS A 882 -22.25 -40.50 -16.79
C CYS A 882 -21.70 -41.28 -15.60
N LYS A 883 -21.93 -40.83 -14.38
CA LYS A 883 -21.43 -41.48 -13.16
C LYS A 883 -21.91 -42.93 -12.98
N LYS A 884 -23.01 -43.33 -13.64
CA LYS A 884 -23.54 -44.70 -13.56
C LYS A 884 -23.07 -45.61 -14.70
N CYS A 885 -23.17 -45.17 -15.95
CA CYS A 885 -22.85 -46.02 -17.11
C CYS A 885 -21.57 -45.61 -17.85
N ASN A 886 -20.88 -44.59 -17.36
CA ASN A 886 -19.63 -44.03 -17.88
C ASN A 886 -19.65 -43.55 -19.34
N LYS A 887 -20.83 -43.47 -19.97
CA LYS A 887 -20.98 -42.91 -21.31
C LYS A 887 -20.68 -41.40 -21.32
N PRO A 888 -19.95 -40.88 -22.32
CA PRO A 888 -19.64 -39.46 -22.41
C PRO A 888 -20.92 -38.62 -22.58
N TYR A 889 -20.88 -37.42 -22.04
CA TYR A 889 -21.95 -36.44 -22.22
C TYR A 889 -22.05 -36.08 -23.70
N ASN A 890 -23.19 -36.42 -24.30
CA ASN A 890 -23.41 -36.33 -25.75
C ASN A 890 -24.04 -35.00 -26.18
N MET A 891 -24.11 -34.01 -25.29
CA MET A 891 -24.69 -32.68 -25.55
C MET A 891 -26.16 -32.70 -26.00
N LYS A 892 -26.90 -33.81 -25.76
CA LYS A 892 -28.31 -33.95 -26.13
C LYS A 892 -29.29 -33.62 -25.00
N SER A 893 -28.81 -33.33 -23.78
CA SER A 893 -29.67 -32.99 -22.63
C SER A 893 -29.01 -31.92 -21.76
N VAL A 894 -29.73 -30.89 -21.35
CA VAL A 894 -29.13 -29.79 -20.57
C VAL A 894 -28.74 -30.27 -19.18
N ILE A 895 -27.48 -30.09 -18.79
CA ILE A 895 -27.04 -30.31 -17.41
C ILE A 895 -27.39 -29.07 -16.59
N SER A 896 -28.00 -29.23 -15.41
CA SER A 896 -28.29 -28.11 -14.51
C SER A 896 -27.00 -27.43 -14.03
N VAL A 897 -27.08 -26.14 -13.69
CA VAL A 897 -25.91 -25.36 -13.22
C VAL A 897 -25.28 -25.97 -11.97
N GLU A 898 -26.06 -26.49 -11.04
CA GLU A 898 -25.56 -27.19 -9.85
C GLU A 898 -24.78 -28.45 -10.22
N ASN A 899 -25.34 -29.28 -11.10
CA ASN A 899 -24.69 -30.51 -11.57
C ASN A 899 -23.41 -30.22 -12.37
N TYR A 900 -23.42 -29.16 -13.18
CA TYR A 900 -22.25 -28.66 -13.88
C TYR A 900 -21.16 -28.22 -12.88
N THR A 901 -21.53 -27.46 -11.85
CA THR A 901 -20.61 -26.96 -10.82
C THR A 901 -20.04 -28.12 -9.98
N GLN A 902 -20.84 -29.13 -9.69
CA GLN A 902 -20.47 -30.31 -8.90
C GLN A 902 -19.81 -31.43 -9.73
N ARG A 903 -19.56 -31.23 -11.04
CA ARG A 903 -19.08 -32.28 -11.97
C ARG A 903 -19.89 -33.57 -11.87
N SER A 904 -21.20 -33.45 -11.81
CA SER A 904 -22.11 -34.57 -11.61
C SER A 904 -23.02 -34.69 -12.82
N PHE A 905 -22.87 -35.77 -13.59
CA PHE A 905 -23.74 -36.06 -14.73
C PHE A 905 -24.14 -37.52 -14.70
N VAL A 906 -25.43 -37.79 -14.92
CA VAL A 906 -26.01 -39.12 -14.97
C VAL A 906 -27.00 -39.13 -16.13
N CYS A 907 -26.73 -39.91 -17.17
CA CYS A 907 -27.59 -40.03 -18.35
C CYS A 907 -28.59 -41.19 -18.27
N CYS A 908 -28.54 -42.01 -17.22
CA CYS A 908 -29.35 -43.23 -17.05
C CYS A 908 -29.87 -43.42 -15.62
#